data_AF-A0A7S3H7M3-F1
#
_entry.id   AF-A0A7S3H7M3-F1
#
_cell.length_a   1.000
_cell.length_b   1.000
_cell.length_c   1.000
_cell.angle_alpha   90.00
_cell.angle_beta   90.00
_cell.angle_gamma   90.00
#
_symmetry.space_group_name_H-M   'P 1'
#
loop_
_entity.id
_entity.type
_entity.pdbx_description
1 polymer ?
#
loop_
_entity_poly.entity_id
_entity_poly.type
_entity_poly.pdbx_seq_one_letter_code
_entity_poly.pdbx_strand_id
1 'polypeptide(L)'
;MYAMEVFVGIDIGGSHISVGYIDSTGQIIGSAEVKIDSLTLEPSQLIPLIKKMIDDSKEKDWVICSIGIGCPGQSKNGVLVAAGNLPKFINFNIAGALGEVFTSIPILLLNDADAAVSAEVWGKDSKDRYKDFTNIALLTLGTGIGCGLILNQQLHQGSNGLIEAGHMIVATGADGRKCPCGQVGCVEAYSSAYNTSKRLAEADVAGNTGVAPVDPSDGGKDVLARFARGDETAVKVLEETARHLAVLCINLSRVVDPDVIVFTGGLAKAGDVLLQLIEKHMKALAWTILPTNVKLLTAKSLEFGGVVGAALAAKQLLAKQVALRKAAEQAQEVSLAAGGHILEPSMNLLKCPAPELNGLVWSPVESVFLERSGHASMYSNEKIPTVEVLNIYELGKIVSLRFLEWVRANPTGVVALPTGRTPEFFIKTLDRYKTHWNTAEVQAEVQALGFQDSATYPDTTQLKFVMLDEFFPMHSTHRNSFCRYIRTYYVDLLGVRTENVLTFDLVGEKIITADEMNLFSNPVVDLTLLKREATNEVEKALKAVLVKVTAYCDAYEARVASLGGIGFFLGGIGPDGHIAFNQQGDALDSTTRLVNFNYPSAAQAAGDLGGIEISRGKAAITIGLKTITANPDATIIIMAAGEGKAKIVRSALEDAKSPERPASALHGHKGARFYVSHGAACMLTARKALRMANTSTERAVQWALSHSAGLTYPGGSEPSLNVTPPQDYLLLEAYLYEQSVRLNIPVHALTPASLASTHTSIGCPSALLDPLTCCALVACAAKRLREKVEAGINASEITNKSIMHTGPHHDDVELSYHGAMHVMLGREQNPDGTHVNQVLGEARGGNTNHFAYLTSGFHSVNESYLQAQAEAVIRSVPSATDDTVTTTFLEAAVRAGEISRDYDDIMTSFREAFFAKNAERMDYIEQVIFLRKVAEVWNISIPSPYSDLTAALRERVDWLLTEYLPHHNPGDNIPKDIQILKGCMRESETDRYWATAKMPMNRVHHLRSKFYTDDFFTPMPSVTDDAQPMANLLKAKQPSVLTVALDPEGTGPDTHYKVLLVVAAGLRLVLNRNELSDPNPLVWGYRNVWFDFTPSDATIMIPVSGPDLDLTHDAFMACFTTQKAASFPSPYHDGPFSSWAVAIQQQQKKLLQTLLGAEFFATHKNERVRNSEGYVFVKAMYADKFLHEVEELQTKIENKKD
;
A
#
# COMPACT_ATOMS: atom_id res chain seq x y z
N MET A 1 10.40 58.09 -15.25
CA MET A 1 11.11 57.09 -16.08
C MET A 1 10.82 55.74 -15.46
N TYR A 2 10.37 54.76 -16.25
CA TYR A 2 10.18 53.40 -15.74
C TYR A 2 11.57 52.79 -15.55
N ALA A 3 11.88 52.34 -14.33
CA ALA A 3 13.14 51.65 -14.07
C ALA A 3 13.17 50.33 -14.87
N MET A 4 14.27 50.04 -15.54
CA MET A 4 14.40 48.88 -16.43
C MET A 4 14.74 47.63 -15.60
N GLU A 5 13.92 46.59 -15.69
CA GLU A 5 14.18 45.30 -15.05
C GLU A 5 15.31 44.56 -15.77
N VAL A 6 16.30 44.09 -14.99
CA VAL A 6 17.47 43.38 -15.51
C VAL A 6 17.76 42.13 -14.69
N PHE A 7 18.24 41.09 -15.37
CA PHE A 7 18.68 39.83 -14.80
C PHE A 7 20.20 39.77 -14.90
N VAL A 8 20.89 39.57 -13.78
CA VAL A 8 22.35 39.60 -13.75
C VAL A 8 22.88 38.19 -13.92
N GLY A 9 23.82 38.02 -14.84
CA GLY A 9 24.59 36.80 -15.01
C GLY A 9 26.02 37.04 -14.54
N ILE A 10 26.60 36.06 -13.87
CA ILE A 10 27.99 36.07 -13.43
C ILE A 10 28.63 34.78 -13.94
N ASP A 11 29.75 34.90 -14.63
CA ASP A 11 30.55 33.75 -15.07
C ASP A 11 31.91 33.81 -14.35
N ILE A 12 32.19 32.80 -13.53
CA ILE A 12 33.42 32.70 -12.74
C ILE A 12 34.35 31.72 -13.44
N GLY A 13 35.25 32.25 -14.28
CA GLY A 13 36.26 31.46 -14.98
C GLY A 13 37.56 31.29 -14.19
N GLY A 14 38.52 30.56 -14.78
CA GLY A 14 39.85 30.38 -14.19
C GLY A 14 40.76 31.62 -14.27
N SER A 15 40.51 32.53 -15.21
CA SER A 15 41.37 33.70 -15.49
C SER A 15 40.63 35.04 -15.47
N HIS A 16 39.30 35.02 -15.51
CA HIS A 16 38.46 36.21 -15.55
C HIS A 16 37.16 35.92 -14.80
N ILE A 17 36.56 36.96 -14.22
CA ILE A 17 35.15 36.96 -13.79
C ILE A 17 34.43 37.98 -14.67
N SER A 18 33.31 37.57 -15.25
CA SER A 18 32.50 38.41 -16.11
C SER A 18 31.11 38.57 -15.49
N VAL A 19 30.60 39.80 -15.47
CA VAL A 19 29.24 40.15 -15.04
C VAL A 19 28.52 40.70 -16.27
N GLY A 20 27.28 40.32 -16.49
CA GLY A 20 26.44 40.90 -17.53
C GLY A 20 25.00 41.09 -17.10
N TYR A 21 24.34 42.01 -17.80
CA TYR A 21 22.98 42.43 -17.53
C TYR A 21 22.11 42.03 -18.71
N ILE A 22 21.06 41.26 -18.46
CA ILE A 22 20.18 40.70 -19.47
C ILE A 22 18.79 41.31 -19.29
N ASP A 23 18.14 41.71 -20.38
CA ASP A 23 16.78 42.24 -20.36
C ASP A 23 15.70 41.13 -20.36
N SER A 24 14.43 41.54 -20.32
CA SER A 24 13.30 40.61 -20.37
C SER A 24 13.16 39.83 -21.69
N THR A 25 13.82 40.25 -22.77
CA THR A 25 13.83 39.55 -24.06
C THR A 25 14.94 38.50 -24.16
N GLY A 26 15.88 38.50 -23.20
CA GLY A 26 17.07 37.65 -23.20
C GLY A 26 18.25 38.26 -23.95
N GLN A 27 18.26 39.58 -24.15
CA GLN A 27 19.37 40.34 -24.75
C GLN A 27 20.32 40.84 -23.67
N ILE A 28 21.63 40.71 -23.90
CA ILE A 28 22.65 41.36 -23.07
C ILE A 28 22.69 42.87 -23.39
N ILE A 29 22.58 43.71 -22.37
CA ILE A 29 22.51 45.18 -22.48
C ILE A 29 23.69 45.89 -21.84
N GLY A 30 24.52 45.16 -21.08
CA GLY A 30 25.76 45.65 -20.49
C GLY A 30 26.59 44.50 -19.93
N SER A 31 27.90 44.71 -19.81
CA SER A 31 28.82 43.74 -19.23
C SER A 31 30.07 44.41 -18.65
N ALA A 32 30.70 43.73 -17.70
CA ALA A 32 31.98 44.10 -17.11
C ALA A 32 32.81 42.84 -16.87
N GLU A 33 34.12 42.94 -17.01
CA GLU A 33 35.03 41.81 -16.82
C GLU A 33 36.27 42.25 -16.03
N VAL A 34 36.73 41.38 -15.13
CA VAL A 34 37.95 41.59 -14.35
C VAL A 34 38.84 40.35 -14.46
N LYS A 35 40.13 40.58 -14.69
CA LYS A 35 41.15 39.53 -14.63
C LYS A 35 41.37 39.06 -13.20
N ILE A 36 41.37 37.75 -13.00
CA ILE A 36 41.66 37.10 -11.73
C ILE A 36 42.70 35.99 -11.93
N ASP A 37 43.36 35.63 -10.83
CA ASP A 37 44.05 34.35 -10.72
C ASP A 37 43.23 33.46 -9.77
N SER A 38 42.44 32.55 -10.35
CA SER A 38 41.51 31.69 -9.61
C SER A 38 42.19 30.75 -8.62
N LEU A 39 43.48 30.44 -8.82
CA LEU A 39 44.25 29.57 -7.92
C LEU A 39 44.65 30.29 -6.63
N THR A 40 44.76 31.61 -6.66
CA THR A 40 45.14 32.43 -5.50
C THR A 40 43.96 33.15 -4.86
N LEU A 41 42.85 33.33 -5.59
CA LEU A 41 41.62 33.98 -5.11
C LEU A 41 41.06 33.32 -3.84
N GLU A 42 40.82 34.12 -2.81
CA GLU A 42 40.22 33.66 -1.54
C GLU A 42 38.70 33.88 -1.51
N PRO A 43 37.91 33.03 -0.82
CA PRO A 43 36.46 33.22 -0.67
C PRO A 43 36.06 34.59 -0.09
N SER A 44 36.87 35.13 0.82
CA SER A 44 36.66 36.46 1.41
C SER A 44 36.82 37.61 0.41
N GLN A 45 37.49 37.39 -0.73
CA GLN A 45 37.73 38.39 -1.77
C GLN A 45 36.69 38.36 -2.88
N LEU A 46 36.05 37.20 -3.12
CA LEU A 46 35.13 37.01 -4.24
C LEU A 46 33.88 37.89 -4.13
N ILE A 47 33.22 37.89 -2.97
CA ILE A 47 31.95 38.61 -2.79
C ILE A 47 32.12 40.13 -2.88
N PRO A 48 33.10 40.76 -2.20
CA PRO A 48 33.37 42.19 -2.37
C PRO A 48 33.73 42.57 -3.80
N LEU A 49 34.46 41.70 -4.52
CA LEU A 49 34.83 41.93 -5.92
C LEU A 49 33.59 41.92 -6.83
N ILE A 50 32.74 40.90 -6.73
CA ILE A 50 31.49 40.81 -7.50
C ILE A 50 30.59 42.00 -7.19
N LYS A 51 30.44 42.35 -5.91
CA LYS A 51 29.65 43.51 -5.50
C LYS A 51 30.17 44.79 -6.15
N LYS A 52 31.48 45.02 -6.09
CA LYS A 52 32.12 46.18 -6.72
C LYS A 52 31.91 46.20 -8.24
N MET A 53 32.07 45.06 -8.91
CA MET A 53 31.81 44.96 -10.35
C MET A 53 30.38 45.35 -10.69
N ILE A 54 29.39 44.89 -9.90
CA ILE A 54 27.98 45.26 -10.09
C ILE A 54 27.77 46.75 -9.80
N ASP A 55 28.28 47.27 -8.68
CA ASP A 55 28.13 48.69 -8.30
C ASP A 55 28.74 49.64 -9.36
N ASP A 56 29.89 49.28 -9.94
CA ASP A 56 30.64 50.09 -10.90
C ASP A 56 30.04 50.03 -12.33
N SER A 57 29.35 48.94 -12.69
CA SER A 57 28.86 48.71 -14.07
C SER A 57 27.34 48.77 -14.23
N LYS A 58 26.57 48.80 -13.14
CA LYS A 58 25.11 48.90 -13.18
C LYS A 58 24.67 50.34 -13.43
N GLU A 59 23.84 50.56 -14.45
CA GLU A 59 23.19 51.85 -14.67
C GLU A 59 22.20 52.21 -13.55
N LYS A 60 22.08 53.51 -13.23
CA LYS A 60 21.27 53.98 -12.09
C LYS A 60 19.79 53.61 -12.20
N ASP A 61 19.27 53.55 -13.42
CA ASP A 61 17.85 53.29 -13.70
C ASP A 61 17.52 51.79 -13.83
N TRP A 62 18.49 50.89 -13.61
CA TRP A 62 18.28 49.45 -13.67
C TRP A 62 17.87 48.86 -12.31
N VAL A 63 16.95 47.89 -12.34
CA VAL A 63 16.50 47.12 -11.17
C VAL A 63 16.89 45.66 -11.37
N ILE A 64 17.74 45.14 -10.49
CA ILE A 64 18.18 43.74 -10.56
C ILE A 64 17.08 42.85 -10.00
N CYS A 65 16.53 41.97 -10.84
CA CYS A 65 15.43 41.07 -10.48
C CYS A 65 15.90 39.71 -9.99
N SER A 66 17.02 39.19 -10.50
CA SER A 66 17.68 37.98 -10.02
C SER A 66 19.15 37.96 -10.44
N ILE A 67 19.95 37.11 -9.77
CA ILE A 67 21.37 36.89 -10.07
C ILE A 67 21.58 35.40 -10.35
N GLY A 68 22.14 35.07 -11.50
CA GLY A 68 22.62 33.73 -11.82
C GLY A 68 24.13 33.68 -11.85
N ILE A 69 24.71 32.57 -11.40
CA ILE A 69 26.16 32.37 -11.33
C ILE A 69 26.49 31.07 -12.05
N GLY A 70 27.25 31.15 -13.14
CA GLY A 70 27.92 30.02 -13.75
C GLY A 70 29.31 29.87 -13.15
N CYS A 71 29.64 28.68 -12.67
CA CYS A 71 30.94 28.38 -12.08
C CYS A 71 31.38 26.96 -12.50
N PRO A 72 32.66 26.74 -12.83
CA PRO A 72 33.15 25.40 -13.11
C PRO A 72 33.08 24.54 -11.84
N GLY A 73 32.74 23.26 -12.01
CA GLY A 73 32.72 22.27 -10.94
C GLY A 73 31.34 21.92 -10.41
N GLN A 74 31.32 21.05 -9.40
CA GLN A 74 30.10 20.51 -8.84
C GLN A 74 29.41 21.55 -7.96
N SER A 75 28.17 21.92 -8.31
CA SER A 75 27.34 22.83 -7.51
C SER A 75 26.11 22.11 -6.96
N LYS A 76 25.69 22.49 -5.74
CA LYS A 76 24.48 21.96 -5.08
C LYS A 76 23.90 23.01 -4.14
N ASN A 77 22.61 23.32 -4.29
CA ASN A 77 21.86 24.22 -3.38
C ASN A 77 22.59 25.54 -3.08
N GLY A 78 23.19 26.17 -4.08
CA GLY A 78 23.95 27.42 -3.90
C GLY A 78 25.40 27.26 -3.40
N VAL A 79 25.82 26.03 -3.09
CA VAL A 79 27.16 25.67 -2.63
C VAL A 79 27.99 25.14 -3.78
N LEU A 80 29.21 25.65 -3.92
CA LEU A 80 30.25 25.02 -4.75
C LEU A 80 30.89 23.90 -3.93
N VAL A 81 30.64 22.64 -4.31
CA VAL A 81 31.13 21.46 -3.59
C VAL A 81 32.62 21.28 -3.84
N ALA A 82 33.01 21.26 -5.11
CA ALA A 82 34.41 21.17 -5.53
C ALA A 82 34.59 21.67 -6.97
N ALA A 83 35.73 22.32 -7.24
CA ALA A 83 36.10 22.80 -8.56
C ALA A 83 37.62 22.79 -8.72
N GLY A 84 38.13 22.13 -9.76
CA GLY A 84 39.57 22.04 -10.02
C GLY A 84 40.22 23.42 -10.24
N ASN A 85 39.49 24.35 -10.85
CA ASN A 85 39.97 25.71 -11.12
C ASN A 85 39.75 26.68 -9.94
N LEU A 86 39.00 26.29 -8.91
CA LEU A 86 38.76 27.10 -7.71
C LEU A 86 39.01 26.25 -6.45
N PRO A 87 40.25 25.77 -6.23
CA PRO A 87 40.54 24.77 -5.21
C PRO A 87 40.30 25.26 -3.77
N LYS A 88 40.24 26.58 -3.54
CA LYS A 88 39.98 27.19 -2.23
C LYS A 88 38.50 27.33 -1.88
N PHE A 89 37.59 26.96 -2.78
CA PHE A 89 36.14 27.16 -2.65
C PHE A 89 35.37 25.86 -2.42
N ILE A 90 36.03 24.84 -1.87
CA ILE A 90 35.42 23.54 -1.54
C ILE A 90 34.35 23.72 -0.46
N ASN A 91 33.14 23.22 -0.71
CA ASN A 91 31.95 23.37 0.14
C ASN A 91 31.61 24.83 0.50
N PHE A 92 31.90 25.79 -0.38
CA PHE A 92 31.64 27.20 -0.11
C PHE A 92 30.28 27.65 -0.65
N ASN A 93 29.45 28.25 0.20
CA ASN A 93 28.12 28.74 -0.15
C ASN A 93 28.15 30.11 -0.85
N ILE A 94 28.50 30.11 -2.14
CA ILE A 94 28.59 31.34 -2.95
C ILE A 94 27.25 32.08 -3.00
N ALA A 95 26.15 31.35 -3.25
CA ALA A 95 24.84 31.98 -3.39
C ALA A 95 24.37 32.62 -2.08
N GLY A 96 24.58 31.94 -0.94
CA GLY A 96 24.27 32.48 0.38
C GLY A 96 25.09 33.73 0.71
N ALA A 97 26.40 33.68 0.46
CA ALA A 97 27.29 34.82 0.74
C ALA A 97 26.97 36.05 -0.13
N LEU A 98 26.55 35.85 -1.40
CA LEU A 98 26.01 36.95 -2.22
C LEU A 98 24.63 37.41 -1.75
N GLY A 99 23.80 36.51 -1.25
CA GLY A 99 22.46 36.81 -0.74
C GLY A 99 22.48 37.73 0.50
N GLU A 100 23.54 37.65 1.31
CA GLU A 100 23.78 38.58 2.42
C GLU A 100 24.00 40.02 1.93
N VAL A 101 24.63 40.19 0.76
CA VAL A 101 24.94 41.49 0.17
C VAL A 101 23.81 42.01 -0.71
N PHE A 102 23.17 41.12 -1.47
CA PHE A 102 22.06 41.41 -2.37
C PHE A 102 20.75 40.89 -1.75
N THR A 103 20.37 41.51 -0.63
CA THR A 103 19.18 41.11 0.12
C THR A 103 17.93 41.21 -0.74
N SER A 104 17.06 40.20 -0.66
CA SER A 104 15.79 40.11 -1.40
C SER A 104 15.91 39.86 -2.92
N ILE A 105 17.10 39.56 -3.43
CA ILE A 105 17.32 39.16 -4.83
C ILE A 105 17.55 37.64 -4.90
N PRO A 106 16.77 36.87 -5.68
CA PRO A 106 17.01 35.44 -5.85
C PRO A 106 18.34 35.17 -6.53
N ILE A 107 19.13 34.25 -5.96
CA ILE A 107 20.45 33.88 -6.47
C ILE A 107 20.49 32.38 -6.80
N LEU A 108 20.94 32.05 -8.00
CA LEU A 108 21.07 30.68 -8.49
C LEU A 108 22.54 30.39 -8.86
N LEU A 109 23.09 29.29 -8.33
CA LEU A 109 24.41 28.78 -8.72
C LEU A 109 24.23 27.59 -9.66
N LEU A 110 24.97 27.62 -10.77
CA LEU A 110 24.97 26.63 -11.85
C LEU A 110 26.39 26.16 -12.14
N ASN A 111 26.51 24.96 -12.69
CA ASN A 111 27.74 24.61 -13.40
C ASN A 111 27.77 25.31 -14.79
N ASP A 112 28.91 25.22 -15.46
CA ASP A 112 29.14 25.82 -16.78
C ASP A 112 28.27 25.21 -17.89
N ALA A 113 28.04 23.89 -17.86
CA ALA A 113 27.21 23.21 -18.84
C ALA A 113 25.71 23.53 -18.70
N ASP A 114 25.22 23.70 -17.47
CA ASP A 114 23.87 24.15 -17.12
C ASP A 114 23.63 25.58 -17.60
N ALA A 115 24.62 26.45 -17.41
CA ALA A 115 24.60 27.79 -17.98
C ALA A 115 24.59 27.73 -19.51
N ALA A 116 25.43 26.90 -20.12
CA ALA A 116 25.49 26.76 -21.58
C ALA A 116 24.16 26.28 -22.20
N VAL A 117 23.50 25.27 -21.62
CA VAL A 117 22.20 24.80 -22.12
C VAL A 117 21.11 25.86 -21.93
N SER A 118 21.13 26.57 -20.81
CA SER A 118 20.19 27.67 -20.53
C SER A 118 20.34 28.82 -21.53
N ALA A 119 21.58 29.15 -21.90
CA ALA A 119 21.87 30.18 -22.90
C ALA A 119 21.34 29.78 -24.27
N GLU A 120 21.57 28.55 -24.70
CA GLU A 120 21.08 28.08 -26.00
C GLU A 120 19.56 28.01 -26.06
N VAL A 121 18.91 27.45 -25.04
CA VAL A 121 17.46 27.20 -25.06
C VAL A 121 16.65 28.49 -24.86
N TRP A 122 17.13 29.42 -24.03
CA TRP A 122 16.37 30.63 -23.69
C TRP A 122 16.95 31.93 -24.25
N GLY A 123 18.15 31.89 -24.85
CA GLY A 123 18.81 33.05 -25.44
C GLY A 123 18.03 33.65 -26.60
N LYS A 124 18.07 34.97 -26.74
CA LYS A 124 17.29 35.70 -27.75
C LYS A 124 17.51 35.19 -29.18
N ASP A 125 18.76 34.89 -29.54
CA ASP A 125 19.16 34.56 -30.92
C ASP A 125 19.02 33.07 -31.28
N SER A 126 18.66 32.24 -30.29
CA SER A 126 18.66 30.78 -30.38
C SER A 126 17.35 30.12 -29.90
N LYS A 127 16.57 30.75 -29.01
CA LYS A 127 15.33 30.19 -28.42
C LYS A 127 14.33 29.63 -29.44
N ASP A 128 14.17 30.30 -30.57
CA ASP A 128 13.19 29.92 -31.60
C ASP A 128 13.55 28.58 -32.27
N ARG A 129 14.82 28.17 -32.22
CA ARG A 129 15.31 26.88 -32.72
C ARG A 129 14.92 25.72 -31.82
N TYR A 130 14.70 25.98 -30.54
CA TYR A 130 14.46 24.95 -29.53
C TYR A 130 13.03 24.93 -28.99
N LYS A 131 12.17 25.87 -29.40
CA LYS A 131 10.78 26.01 -28.94
C LYS A 131 9.91 24.76 -29.11
N ASP A 132 10.23 23.91 -30.09
CA ASP A 132 9.47 22.70 -30.43
C ASP A 132 10.05 21.43 -29.78
N PHE A 133 11.11 21.56 -28.97
CA PHE A 133 11.72 20.45 -28.22
C PHE A 133 11.38 20.56 -26.74
N THR A 134 11.08 19.42 -26.13
CA THR A 134 10.69 19.32 -24.71
C THR A 134 11.86 18.83 -23.85
N ASN A 135 12.62 17.87 -24.37
CA ASN A 135 13.77 17.26 -23.71
C ASN A 135 15.04 17.53 -24.55
N ILE A 136 15.99 18.26 -23.98
CA ILE A 136 17.19 18.74 -24.67
C ILE A 136 18.40 18.38 -23.82
N ALA A 137 19.38 17.73 -24.43
CA ALA A 137 20.69 17.53 -23.83
C ALA A 137 21.72 18.37 -24.58
N LEU A 138 22.60 19.06 -23.86
CA LEU A 138 23.73 19.80 -24.44
C LEU A 138 25.04 19.23 -23.92
N LEU A 139 26.00 19.03 -24.82
CA LEU A 139 27.35 18.54 -24.55
C LEU A 139 28.39 19.59 -24.94
N THR A 140 29.25 19.98 -24.00
CA THR A 140 30.34 20.93 -24.26
C THR A 140 31.60 20.17 -24.69
N LEU A 141 32.17 20.47 -25.84
CA LEU A 141 33.40 19.85 -26.37
C LEU A 141 34.58 20.82 -26.27
N GLY A 142 35.04 21.06 -25.05
CA GLY A 142 36.12 22.00 -24.71
C GLY A 142 37.37 21.29 -24.19
N THR A 143 37.98 21.82 -23.13
CA THR A 143 39.05 21.15 -22.39
C THR A 143 38.58 19.82 -21.82
N GLY A 144 37.31 19.75 -21.37
CA GLY A 144 36.61 18.55 -20.94
C GLY A 144 35.29 18.34 -21.69
N ILE A 145 34.46 17.41 -21.17
CA ILE A 145 33.09 17.18 -21.64
C ILE A 145 32.09 17.40 -20.49
N GLY A 146 31.39 18.52 -20.49
CA GLY A 146 30.26 18.81 -19.61
C GLY A 146 28.91 18.47 -20.25
N CYS A 147 27.87 18.34 -19.42
CA CYS A 147 26.51 18.07 -19.86
C CYS A 147 25.48 18.93 -19.13
N GLY A 148 24.63 19.63 -19.88
CA GLY A 148 23.47 20.34 -19.37
C GLY A 148 22.19 19.69 -19.88
N LEU A 149 21.18 19.54 -19.01
CA LEU A 149 19.91 18.90 -19.36
C LEU A 149 18.72 19.84 -19.14
N ILE A 150 17.84 19.90 -20.13
CA ILE A 150 16.50 20.49 -20.01
C ILE A 150 15.51 19.36 -20.22
N LEU A 151 14.72 19.03 -19.20
CA LEU A 151 13.70 17.98 -19.26
C LEU A 151 12.34 18.60 -18.96
N ASN A 152 11.32 18.29 -19.76
CA ASN A 152 10.00 18.92 -19.66
C ASN A 152 10.08 20.46 -19.65
N GLN A 153 10.94 21.03 -20.51
CA GLN A 153 11.26 22.46 -20.58
C GLN A 153 11.81 23.10 -19.28
N GLN A 154 12.34 22.29 -18.36
CA GLN A 154 12.96 22.76 -17.11
C GLN A 154 14.42 22.33 -17.01
N LEU A 155 15.28 23.22 -16.49
CA LEU A 155 16.67 22.89 -16.19
C LEU A 155 16.74 21.78 -15.14
N HIS A 156 17.48 20.72 -15.46
CA HIS A 156 17.63 19.55 -14.62
C HIS A 156 19.08 19.44 -14.15
N GLN A 157 19.32 19.64 -12.85
CA GLN A 157 20.66 19.63 -12.24
C GLN A 157 20.95 18.34 -11.44
N GLY A 158 19.96 17.45 -11.32
CA GLY A 158 20.03 16.21 -10.55
C GLY A 158 20.06 16.44 -9.02
N SER A 159 19.86 15.39 -8.24
CA SER A 159 19.72 15.51 -6.77
C SER A 159 21.01 15.89 -6.04
N ASN A 160 22.16 15.69 -6.70
CA ASN A 160 23.50 15.88 -6.12
C ASN A 160 24.42 16.74 -6.99
N GLY A 161 23.95 17.36 -8.07
CA GLY A 161 24.81 18.11 -8.99
C GLY A 161 25.81 17.24 -9.75
N LEU A 162 25.49 15.96 -9.98
CA LEU A 162 26.39 14.96 -10.56
C LEU A 162 26.08 14.62 -12.03
N ILE A 163 25.48 15.56 -12.77
CA ILE A 163 25.21 15.39 -14.20
C ILE A 163 26.52 15.64 -14.97
N GLU A 164 27.39 14.64 -14.98
CA GLU A 164 28.74 14.71 -15.51
C GLU A 164 28.94 13.66 -16.62
N ALA A 165 28.27 13.86 -17.77
CA ALA A 165 28.25 12.87 -18.85
C ALA A 165 29.65 12.60 -19.44
N GLY A 166 30.60 13.54 -19.33
CA GLY A 166 31.99 13.37 -19.74
C GLY A 166 32.75 12.26 -19.00
N HIS A 167 32.28 11.90 -17.81
CA HIS A 167 32.88 10.84 -17.00
C HIS A 167 32.21 9.47 -17.20
N MET A 168 31.21 9.36 -18.09
CA MET A 168 30.66 8.05 -18.47
C MET A 168 31.73 7.18 -19.13
N ILE A 169 31.82 5.93 -18.68
CA ILE A 169 32.79 4.95 -19.16
C ILE A 169 32.31 4.41 -20.52
N VAL A 170 33.09 4.65 -21.57
CA VAL A 170 32.81 4.21 -22.95
C VAL A 170 33.82 3.21 -23.50
N ALA A 171 34.88 2.91 -22.73
CA ALA A 171 35.89 1.92 -23.07
C ALA A 171 36.47 1.30 -21.80
N THR A 172 36.67 -0.02 -21.78
CA THR A 172 37.18 -0.77 -20.61
C THR A 172 38.35 -1.67 -21.01
N GLY A 173 39.12 -2.14 -20.04
CA GLY A 173 40.23 -3.07 -20.29
C GLY A 173 41.43 -2.40 -20.95
N ALA A 174 42.09 -3.10 -21.88
CA ALA A 174 43.32 -2.61 -22.54
C ALA A 174 43.12 -1.32 -23.35
N ASP A 175 41.90 -1.06 -23.81
CA ASP A 175 41.56 0.12 -24.62
C ASP A 175 41.20 1.36 -23.77
N GLY A 176 41.19 1.20 -22.44
CA GLY A 176 40.84 2.23 -21.46
C GLY A 176 41.95 3.29 -21.25
N ARG A 177 41.66 4.57 -21.51
CA ARG A 177 42.54 5.71 -21.23
C ARG A 177 42.27 6.24 -19.82
N LYS A 178 43.34 6.61 -19.11
CA LYS A 178 43.23 7.25 -17.79
C LYS A 178 42.66 8.66 -17.93
N CYS A 179 41.64 8.96 -17.14
CA CYS A 179 41.06 10.29 -17.01
C CYS A 179 41.65 11.02 -15.79
N PRO A 180 41.84 12.35 -15.83
CA PRO A 180 42.26 13.13 -14.66
C PRO A 180 41.36 12.98 -13.43
N CYS A 181 40.08 12.59 -13.59
CA CYS A 181 39.18 12.31 -12.48
C CYS A 181 39.55 11.04 -11.67
N GLY A 182 40.52 10.25 -12.13
CA GLY A 182 41.00 9.02 -11.48
C GLY A 182 40.40 7.74 -12.06
N GLN A 183 39.36 7.84 -12.89
CA GLN A 183 38.77 6.68 -13.58
C GLN A 183 39.51 6.32 -14.88
N VAL A 184 39.20 5.14 -15.41
CA VAL A 184 39.69 4.65 -16.70
C VAL A 184 38.50 4.49 -17.64
N GLY A 185 38.61 5.04 -18.85
CA GLY A 185 37.60 4.83 -19.89
C GLY A 185 36.54 5.92 -20.02
N CYS A 186 36.65 7.03 -19.28
CA CYS A 186 35.74 8.16 -19.42
C CYS A 186 35.78 8.73 -20.84
N VAL A 187 34.61 9.04 -21.42
CA VAL A 187 34.49 9.59 -22.78
C VAL A 187 35.29 10.89 -22.97
N GLU A 188 35.43 11.71 -21.93
CA GLU A 188 36.26 12.92 -21.97
C GLU A 188 37.72 12.65 -22.39
N ALA A 189 38.30 11.53 -21.93
CA ALA A 189 39.68 11.14 -22.23
C ALA A 189 39.90 10.77 -23.72
N TYR A 190 38.81 10.69 -24.49
CA TYR A 190 38.82 10.39 -25.92
C TYR A 190 38.33 11.56 -26.76
N SER A 191 37.28 12.27 -26.32
CA SER A 191 36.47 13.11 -27.21
C SER A 191 36.30 14.57 -26.80
N SER A 192 37.00 15.03 -25.77
CA SER A 192 37.17 16.47 -25.53
C SER A 192 38.11 17.08 -26.57
N ALA A 193 37.99 18.37 -26.86
CA ALA A 193 38.87 19.03 -27.84
C ALA A 193 40.35 18.88 -27.46
N TYR A 194 40.67 19.01 -26.17
CA TYR A 194 42.03 18.81 -25.65
C TYR A 194 42.52 17.37 -25.88
N ASN A 195 41.73 16.35 -25.52
CA ASN A 195 42.18 14.97 -25.68
C ASN A 195 42.19 14.50 -27.14
N THR A 196 41.33 15.06 -28.00
CA THR A 196 41.41 14.84 -29.45
C THR A 196 42.71 15.42 -30.03
N SER A 197 43.09 16.67 -29.70
CA SER A 197 44.37 17.25 -30.13
C SER A 197 45.57 16.49 -29.55
N LYS A 198 45.51 16.09 -28.27
CA LYS A 198 46.55 15.27 -27.62
C LYS A 198 46.76 13.93 -28.33
N ARG A 199 45.67 13.26 -28.71
CA ARG A 199 45.73 11.98 -29.46
C ARG A 199 46.33 12.15 -30.84
N LEU A 200 46.06 13.28 -31.52
CA LEU A 200 46.70 13.59 -32.79
C LEU A 200 48.22 13.79 -32.61
N ALA A 201 48.63 14.57 -31.62
CA ALA A 201 50.05 14.78 -31.30
C ALA A 201 50.77 13.45 -30.94
N GLU A 202 50.13 12.59 -30.15
CA GLU A 202 50.65 11.24 -29.85
C GLU A 202 50.83 10.40 -31.12
N ALA A 203 49.85 10.46 -32.04
CA ALA A 203 49.89 9.72 -33.30
C ALA A 203 50.97 10.24 -34.26
N ASP A 204 51.20 11.55 -34.34
CA ASP A 204 52.26 12.15 -35.16
C ASP A 204 53.65 11.72 -34.72
N VAL A 205 53.88 11.72 -33.41
CA VAL A 205 55.15 11.29 -32.81
C VAL A 205 55.38 9.80 -33.07
N ALA A 206 54.35 8.96 -32.91
CA ALA A 206 54.45 7.52 -33.15
C ALA A 206 54.62 7.17 -34.64
N GLY A 207 53.98 7.94 -35.54
CA GLY A 207 54.03 7.72 -36.99
C GLY A 207 55.29 8.27 -37.68
N ASN A 208 56.15 9.00 -36.96
CA ASN A 208 57.36 9.66 -37.48
C ASN A 208 57.07 10.52 -38.74
N THR A 209 55.94 11.23 -38.73
CA THR A 209 55.37 11.91 -39.91
C THR A 209 56.15 13.16 -40.34
N GLY A 210 57.11 13.63 -39.53
CA GLY A 210 57.88 14.86 -39.78
C GLY A 210 57.08 16.16 -39.60
N VAL A 211 55.82 16.06 -39.16
CA VAL A 211 54.92 17.20 -38.90
C VAL A 211 55.09 17.64 -37.44
N ALA A 212 55.13 18.95 -37.20
CA ALA A 212 55.18 19.48 -35.83
C ALA A 212 53.93 19.05 -35.04
N PRO A 213 54.07 18.54 -33.80
CA PRO A 213 52.93 18.17 -32.97
C PRO A 213 51.98 19.35 -32.76
N VAL A 214 50.67 19.08 -32.81
CA VAL A 214 49.64 20.10 -32.53
C VAL A 214 49.66 20.50 -31.05
N ASP A 215 49.32 21.76 -30.75
CA ASP A 215 49.15 22.23 -29.38
C ASP A 215 47.80 21.74 -28.82
N PRO A 216 47.77 20.88 -27.77
CA PRO A 216 46.51 20.38 -27.22
C PRO A 216 45.60 21.46 -26.63
N SER A 217 46.14 22.64 -26.31
CA SER A 217 45.39 23.75 -25.71
C SER A 217 44.68 24.66 -26.73
N ASP A 218 44.84 24.40 -28.03
CA ASP A 218 44.32 25.24 -29.11
C ASP A 218 42.79 25.15 -29.32
N GLY A 219 42.11 24.29 -28.57
CA GLY A 219 40.68 24.05 -28.66
C GLY A 219 40.25 23.24 -29.89
N GLY A 220 41.17 22.45 -30.48
CA GLY A 220 40.92 21.58 -31.62
C GLY A 220 41.07 22.26 -32.99
N LYS A 221 41.56 23.50 -33.05
CA LYS A 221 41.67 24.26 -34.31
C LYS A 221 42.59 23.59 -35.32
N ASP A 222 43.76 23.16 -34.89
CA ASP A 222 44.76 22.49 -35.72
C ASP A 222 44.30 21.11 -36.17
N VAL A 223 43.59 20.38 -35.29
CA VAL A 223 42.94 19.10 -35.65
C VAL A 223 41.98 19.32 -36.82
N LEU A 224 41.08 20.31 -36.70
CA LEU A 224 40.11 20.61 -37.74
C LEU A 224 40.77 21.14 -39.02
N ALA A 225 41.82 21.95 -38.91
CA ALA A 225 42.57 22.45 -40.07
C ALA A 225 43.32 21.33 -40.81
N ARG A 226 43.84 20.33 -40.09
CA ARG A 226 44.48 19.14 -40.69
C ARG A 226 43.46 18.19 -41.30
N PHE A 227 42.34 17.97 -40.61
CA PHE A 227 41.22 17.21 -41.14
C PHE A 227 40.71 17.81 -42.47
N ALA A 228 40.51 19.13 -42.53
CA ALA A 228 40.07 19.83 -43.73
C ALA A 228 41.06 19.73 -44.91
N ARG A 229 42.35 19.46 -44.63
CA ARG A 229 43.39 19.22 -45.63
C ARG A 229 43.51 17.73 -46.03
N GLY A 230 42.68 16.85 -45.47
CA GLY A 230 42.70 15.42 -45.76
C GLY A 230 43.86 14.65 -45.11
N ASP A 231 44.43 15.17 -44.02
CA ASP A 231 45.47 14.46 -43.26
C ASP A 231 44.92 13.14 -42.70
N GLU A 232 45.47 12.01 -43.15
CA GLU A 232 44.99 10.67 -42.80
C GLU A 232 45.00 10.41 -41.28
N THR A 233 45.99 10.96 -40.56
CA THR A 233 46.09 10.80 -39.11
C THR A 233 45.00 11.61 -38.41
N ALA A 234 44.77 12.84 -38.84
CA ALA A 234 43.71 13.69 -38.31
C ALA A 234 42.31 13.12 -38.61
N VAL A 235 42.10 12.55 -39.81
CA VAL A 235 40.86 11.85 -40.19
C VAL A 235 40.61 10.67 -39.26
N LYS A 236 41.62 9.82 -39.01
CA LYS A 236 41.49 8.67 -38.11
C LYS A 236 41.17 9.07 -36.68
N VAL A 237 41.86 10.08 -36.15
CA VAL A 237 41.64 10.56 -34.78
C VAL A 237 40.24 11.18 -34.61
N LEU A 238 39.75 11.90 -35.62
CA LEU A 238 38.41 12.49 -35.58
C LEU A 238 37.31 11.41 -35.72
N GLU A 239 37.51 10.40 -36.57
CA GLU A 239 36.61 9.24 -36.66
C GLU A 239 36.51 8.50 -35.32
N GLU A 240 37.64 8.22 -34.68
CA GLU A 240 37.65 7.58 -33.36
C GLU A 240 37.02 8.48 -32.29
N THR A 241 37.17 9.80 -32.39
CA THR A 241 36.50 10.76 -31.51
C THR A 241 34.98 10.69 -31.65
N ALA A 242 34.48 10.68 -32.89
CA ALA A 242 33.06 10.55 -33.21
C ALA A 242 32.48 9.21 -32.74
N ARG A 243 33.24 8.11 -32.84
CA ARG A 243 32.81 6.79 -32.35
C ARG A 243 32.51 6.79 -30.85
N HIS A 244 33.34 7.40 -30.02
CA HIS A 244 33.10 7.44 -28.57
C HIS A 244 31.96 8.41 -28.20
N LEU A 245 31.81 9.52 -28.93
CA LEU A 245 30.65 10.41 -28.78
C LEU A 245 29.35 9.71 -29.16
N ALA A 246 29.35 8.85 -30.19
CA ALA A 246 28.18 8.06 -30.56
C ALA A 246 27.72 7.10 -29.44
N VAL A 247 28.66 6.46 -28.74
CA VAL A 247 28.33 5.63 -27.56
C VAL A 247 27.70 6.48 -26.46
N LEU A 248 28.27 7.67 -26.18
CA LEU A 248 27.70 8.59 -25.20
C LEU A 248 26.28 9.03 -25.59
N CYS A 249 26.03 9.39 -26.84
CA CYS A 249 24.71 9.77 -27.33
C CYS A 249 23.70 8.64 -27.17
N ILE A 250 24.08 7.39 -27.50
CA ILE A 250 23.21 6.23 -27.30
C ILE A 250 22.88 6.06 -25.82
N ASN A 251 23.87 6.15 -24.94
CA ASN A 251 23.63 6.03 -23.50
C ASN A 251 22.67 7.11 -22.99
N LEU A 252 22.86 8.37 -23.42
CA LEU A 252 21.94 9.46 -23.09
C LEU A 252 20.53 9.20 -23.63
N SER A 253 20.39 8.75 -24.87
CA SER A 253 19.08 8.39 -25.44
C SER A 253 18.39 7.23 -24.72
N ARG A 254 19.12 6.38 -24.00
CA ARG A 254 18.53 5.28 -23.22
C ARG A 254 18.16 5.67 -21.80
N VAL A 255 18.82 6.67 -21.23
CA VAL A 255 18.65 7.06 -19.82
C VAL A 255 17.73 8.27 -19.68
N VAL A 256 17.84 9.25 -20.58
CA VAL A 256 17.10 10.52 -20.48
C VAL A 256 16.19 10.82 -21.67
N ASP A 257 16.26 10.00 -22.74
CA ASP A 257 15.42 10.10 -23.95
C ASP A 257 15.20 11.54 -24.47
N PRO A 258 16.28 12.25 -24.87
CA PRO A 258 16.16 13.63 -25.33
C PRO A 258 15.65 13.67 -26.78
N ASP A 259 14.83 14.68 -27.10
CA ASP A 259 14.41 14.97 -28.47
C ASP A 259 15.62 15.37 -29.34
N VAL A 260 16.58 16.06 -28.72
CA VAL A 260 17.77 16.60 -29.38
C VAL A 260 18.99 16.61 -28.46
N ILE A 261 20.14 16.25 -29.02
CA ILE A 261 21.48 16.41 -28.42
C ILE A 261 22.22 17.52 -29.17
N VAL A 262 22.64 18.54 -28.43
CA VAL A 262 23.29 19.74 -28.96
C VAL A 262 24.77 19.74 -28.58
N PHE A 263 25.66 19.92 -29.54
CA PHE A 263 27.10 20.01 -29.31
C PHE A 263 27.57 21.47 -29.37
N THR A 264 28.34 21.89 -28.37
CA THR A 264 28.99 23.21 -28.33
C THR A 264 30.49 23.07 -28.07
N GLY A 265 31.25 24.17 -28.13
CA GLY A 265 32.70 24.18 -27.89
C GLY A 265 33.56 24.14 -29.17
N GLY A 266 34.88 24.16 -28.99
CA GLY A 266 35.85 24.32 -30.08
C GLY A 266 35.76 23.24 -31.14
N LEU A 267 35.56 21.99 -30.73
CA LEU A 267 35.46 20.84 -31.64
C LEU A 267 34.12 20.81 -32.40
N ALA A 268 33.05 21.38 -31.83
CA ALA A 268 31.74 21.48 -32.49
C ALA A 268 31.76 22.39 -33.74
N LYS A 269 32.81 23.21 -33.92
CA LYS A 269 33.04 24.03 -35.13
C LYS A 269 33.29 23.20 -36.40
N ALA A 270 33.54 21.90 -36.26
CA ALA A 270 33.51 20.95 -37.38
C ALA A 270 32.14 20.90 -38.07
N GLY A 271 31.08 21.37 -37.42
CA GLY A 271 29.75 21.47 -38.00
C GLY A 271 29.21 20.11 -38.42
N ASP A 272 28.58 20.09 -39.59
CA ASP A 272 27.91 18.90 -40.14
C ASP A 272 28.83 17.70 -40.31
N VAL A 273 30.13 17.92 -40.52
CA VAL A 273 31.10 16.82 -40.65
C VAL A 273 31.12 15.97 -39.38
N LEU A 274 31.25 16.60 -38.21
CA LEU A 274 31.28 15.87 -36.95
C LEU A 274 29.94 15.18 -36.67
N LEU A 275 28.83 15.87 -36.95
CA LEU A 275 27.49 15.30 -36.79
C LEU A 275 27.31 14.05 -37.65
N GLN A 276 27.72 14.09 -38.92
CA GLN A 276 27.64 12.95 -39.84
C GLN A 276 28.49 11.76 -39.37
N LEU A 277 29.69 12.00 -38.83
CA LEU A 277 30.52 10.94 -38.28
C LEU A 277 29.88 10.30 -37.03
N ILE A 278 29.30 11.11 -36.14
CA ILE A 278 28.59 10.61 -34.96
C ILE A 278 27.36 9.80 -35.39
N GLU A 279 26.55 10.31 -36.31
CA GLU A 279 25.36 9.61 -36.83
C GLU A 279 25.72 8.28 -37.49
N LYS A 280 26.83 8.25 -38.26
CA LYS A 280 27.35 7.02 -38.88
C LYS A 280 27.61 5.94 -37.83
N HIS A 281 28.30 6.30 -36.74
CA HIS A 281 28.59 5.35 -35.66
C HIS A 281 27.36 5.02 -34.81
N MET A 282 26.46 5.98 -34.57
CA MET A 282 25.20 5.72 -33.87
C MET A 282 24.34 4.71 -34.64
N LYS A 283 24.24 4.82 -35.97
CA LYS A 283 23.51 3.86 -36.81
C LYS A 283 24.12 2.45 -36.73
N ALA A 284 25.45 2.34 -36.68
CA ALA A 284 26.13 1.05 -36.54
C ALA A 284 25.93 0.39 -35.17
N LEU A 285 25.70 1.20 -34.13
CA LEU A 285 25.46 0.77 -32.75
C LEU A 285 23.97 0.75 -32.37
N ALA A 286 23.07 1.14 -33.29
CA ALA A 286 21.66 1.30 -33.01
C ALA A 286 21.00 -0.05 -32.74
N TRP A 287 20.13 -0.07 -31.74
CA TRP A 287 19.32 -1.25 -31.43
C TRP A 287 18.29 -1.46 -32.54
N THR A 288 18.32 -2.63 -33.17
CA THR A 288 17.47 -2.97 -34.31
C THR A 288 15.99 -3.14 -33.96
N ILE A 289 15.65 -3.41 -32.69
CA ILE A 289 14.26 -3.58 -32.21
C ILE A 289 13.64 -2.24 -31.82
N LEU A 290 14.42 -1.35 -31.21
CA LEU A 290 13.99 -0.02 -30.74
C LEU A 290 14.97 1.04 -31.25
N PRO A 291 14.71 1.62 -32.44
CA PRO A 291 15.61 2.59 -33.04
C PRO A 291 15.73 3.86 -32.17
N THR A 292 16.93 4.43 -32.12
CA THR A 292 17.21 5.67 -31.40
C THR A 292 16.81 6.87 -32.26
N ASN A 293 15.75 7.59 -31.88
CA ASN A 293 15.19 8.72 -32.63
C ASN A 293 15.56 10.08 -31.99
N VAL A 294 16.86 10.37 -31.90
CA VAL A 294 17.36 11.66 -31.38
C VAL A 294 17.92 12.52 -32.51
N LYS A 295 17.61 13.83 -32.48
CA LYS A 295 18.22 14.78 -33.42
C LYS A 295 19.58 15.24 -32.90
N LEU A 296 20.57 15.42 -33.78
CA LEU A 296 21.86 16.00 -33.41
C LEU A 296 22.00 17.40 -34.00
N LEU A 297 22.40 18.38 -33.20
CA LEU A 297 22.59 19.77 -33.62
C LEU A 297 23.91 20.33 -33.08
N THR A 298 24.43 21.37 -33.74
CA THR A 298 25.49 22.23 -33.18
C THR A 298 24.90 23.52 -32.62
N ALA A 299 25.42 23.97 -31.48
CA ALA A 299 25.04 25.20 -30.80
C ALA A 299 25.36 26.45 -31.65
N LYS A 300 24.54 27.49 -31.55
CA LYS A 300 24.74 28.77 -32.26
C LYS A 300 25.49 29.70 -31.31
N SER A 301 26.78 29.40 -31.09
CA SER A 301 27.70 30.07 -30.17
C SER A 301 27.31 31.51 -29.83
N LEU A 302 26.86 31.74 -28.60
CA LEU A 302 26.49 33.05 -28.09
C LEU A 302 27.72 33.75 -27.48
N GLU A 303 27.88 35.03 -27.79
CA GLU A 303 28.83 35.90 -27.09
C GLU A 303 28.42 36.00 -25.62
N PHE A 304 29.33 35.76 -24.67
CA PHE A 304 29.05 35.68 -23.23
C PHE A 304 28.04 34.59 -22.81
N GLY A 305 28.06 33.42 -23.47
CA GLY A 305 27.12 32.31 -23.19
C GLY A 305 26.97 31.91 -21.72
N GLY A 306 28.06 31.85 -20.94
CA GLY A 306 28.00 31.53 -19.50
C GLY A 306 27.20 32.55 -18.70
N VAL A 307 27.46 33.84 -18.93
CA VAL A 307 26.76 34.97 -18.32
C VAL A 307 25.27 34.98 -18.70
N VAL A 308 24.97 34.90 -20.00
CA VAL A 308 23.59 34.93 -20.52
C VAL A 308 22.78 33.76 -19.97
N GLY A 309 23.37 32.56 -20.00
CA GLY A 309 22.74 31.34 -19.50
C GLY A 309 22.42 31.39 -18.02
N ALA A 310 23.38 31.84 -17.21
CA ALA A 310 23.20 31.99 -15.78
C ALA A 310 22.05 32.95 -15.45
N ALA A 311 22.01 34.12 -16.09
CA ALA A 311 20.94 35.11 -15.90
C ALA A 311 19.57 34.55 -16.30
N LEU A 312 19.47 33.86 -17.44
CA LEU A 312 18.21 33.32 -17.95
C LEU A 312 17.68 32.17 -17.10
N ALA A 313 18.54 31.29 -16.59
CA ALA A 313 18.14 30.26 -15.63
C ALA A 313 17.61 30.87 -14.33
N ALA A 314 18.30 31.88 -13.78
CA ALA A 314 17.84 32.61 -12.60
C ALA A 314 16.50 33.34 -12.84
N LYS A 315 16.27 33.85 -14.07
CA LYS A 315 14.99 34.43 -14.49
C LYS A 315 13.87 33.40 -14.52
N GLN A 316 14.10 32.20 -15.05
CA GLN A 316 13.09 31.13 -15.04
C GLN A 316 12.71 30.74 -13.60
N LEU A 317 13.70 30.68 -12.71
CA LEU A 317 13.46 30.45 -11.28
C LEU A 317 12.61 31.57 -10.66
N LEU A 318 12.93 32.84 -10.95
CA LEU A 318 12.15 33.99 -10.48
C LEU A 318 10.72 33.95 -11.04
N ALA A 319 10.52 33.68 -12.33
CA ALA A 319 9.20 33.62 -12.95
C ALA A 319 8.32 32.56 -12.27
N LYS A 320 8.91 31.41 -11.92
CA LYS A 320 8.25 30.37 -11.12
C LYS A 320 7.92 30.88 -9.72
N GLN A 321 8.86 31.49 -9.01
CA GLN A 321 8.61 32.05 -7.67
C GLN A 321 7.55 33.17 -7.67
N VAL A 322 7.53 34.03 -8.69
CA VAL A 322 6.54 35.11 -8.86
C VAL A 322 5.17 34.55 -9.23
N ALA A 323 5.10 33.52 -10.08
CA ALA A 323 3.84 32.83 -10.38
C ALA A 323 3.27 32.15 -9.13
N LEU A 324 4.13 31.52 -8.32
CA LEU A 324 3.76 30.94 -7.02
C LEU A 324 3.33 32.01 -6.02
N ARG A 325 4.02 33.17 -5.97
CA ARG A 325 3.63 34.32 -5.15
C ARG A 325 2.33 34.96 -5.61
N LYS A 326 2.09 35.15 -6.90
CA LYS A 326 0.81 35.67 -7.42
C LYS A 326 -0.35 34.72 -7.18
N ALA A 327 -0.12 33.41 -7.31
CA ALA A 327 -1.10 32.40 -6.92
C ALA A 327 -1.38 32.45 -5.41
N ALA A 328 -0.36 32.67 -4.59
CA ALA A 328 -0.48 32.89 -3.16
C ALA A 328 -1.17 34.23 -2.81
N GLU A 329 -0.89 35.32 -3.52
CA GLU A 329 -1.49 36.65 -3.34
C GLU A 329 -2.96 36.65 -3.77
N GLN A 330 -3.32 35.94 -4.85
CA GLN A 330 -4.71 35.69 -5.22
C GLN A 330 -5.44 34.84 -4.18
N ALA A 331 -4.75 33.88 -3.56
CA ALA A 331 -5.27 33.16 -2.39
C ALA A 331 -5.33 34.05 -1.13
N GLN A 332 -4.49 35.10 -1.05
CA GLN A 332 -4.43 36.07 0.05
C GLN A 332 -5.51 37.16 -0.06
N GLU A 333 -5.94 37.58 -1.26
CA GLU A 333 -7.11 38.45 -1.43
C GLU A 333 -8.40 37.78 -0.95
N VAL A 334 -8.51 36.45 -1.10
CA VAL A 334 -9.58 35.64 -0.49
C VAL A 334 -9.46 35.60 1.05
N SER A 335 -8.23 35.67 1.58
CA SER A 335 -7.93 35.67 3.02
C SER A 335 -8.06 37.05 3.69
N LEU A 336 -7.87 38.17 2.97
CA LEU A 336 -7.97 39.54 3.51
C LEU A 336 -9.41 39.96 3.84
N ALA A 337 -10.40 39.24 3.29
CA ALA A 337 -11.79 39.30 3.78
C ALA A 337 -11.98 38.69 5.18
N ALA A 338 -10.98 37.98 5.73
CA ALA A 338 -11.08 37.20 6.97
C ALA A 338 -10.12 37.65 8.10
N GLY A 339 -9.39 38.76 7.94
CA GLY A 339 -8.71 39.50 9.02
C GLY A 339 -7.73 38.71 9.92
N GLY A 340 -6.42 38.80 9.67
CA GLY A 340 -5.41 38.24 10.59
C GLY A 340 -4.01 38.84 10.41
N HIS A 341 -3.37 39.18 11.53
CA HIS A 341 -2.01 39.73 11.62
C HIS A 341 -0.92 38.65 11.76
N ILE A 342 0.30 38.99 11.34
CA ILE A 342 1.49 38.12 11.20
C ILE A 342 2.31 38.09 12.51
N LEU A 343 2.78 36.90 12.91
CA LEU A 343 3.86 36.70 13.88
C LEU A 343 5.00 35.91 13.20
N GLU A 344 6.25 36.29 13.52
CA GLU A 344 7.46 35.74 12.90
C GLU A 344 7.76 34.28 13.31
N PRO A 345 8.44 33.50 12.45
CA PRO A 345 8.63 32.07 12.63
C PRO A 345 9.87 31.74 13.48
N SER A 346 9.67 31.01 14.59
CA SER A 346 10.77 30.34 15.29
C SER A 346 10.99 28.93 14.70
N MET A 347 12.15 28.70 14.10
CA MET A 347 12.62 27.35 13.76
C MET A 347 12.96 26.59 15.04
N ASN A 348 12.10 25.66 15.45
CA ASN A 348 12.52 24.52 16.25
C ASN A 348 11.84 23.27 15.69
N LEU A 349 12.61 22.50 14.92
CA LEU A 349 12.27 21.14 14.55
C LEU A 349 12.08 20.34 15.85
N LEU A 350 10.88 19.83 16.08
CA LEU A 350 10.55 18.94 17.19
C LEU A 350 11.40 17.66 17.08
N LYS A 351 12.57 17.65 17.72
CA LYS A 351 13.19 16.41 18.19
C LYS A 351 12.36 15.98 19.39
N CYS A 352 11.51 14.97 19.23
CA CYS A 352 10.96 14.27 20.38
C CYS A 352 12.11 13.41 20.94
N PRO A 353 12.74 13.77 22.08
CA PRO A 353 13.83 12.96 22.61
C PRO A 353 13.27 11.58 22.95
N ALA A 354 13.94 10.52 22.46
CA ALA A 354 13.70 9.19 22.98
C ALA A 354 13.99 9.22 24.49
N PRO A 355 13.08 8.77 25.36
CA PRO A 355 13.46 8.55 26.75
C PRO A 355 14.61 7.54 26.77
N GLU A 356 15.73 7.90 27.39
CA GLU A 356 16.73 6.90 27.78
C GLU A 356 16.05 5.96 28.77
N LEU A 357 15.64 4.79 28.28
CA LEU A 357 15.20 3.69 29.13
C LEU A 357 16.41 3.15 29.87
N ASN A 358 16.78 3.80 30.97
CA ASN A 358 17.79 3.32 31.90
C ASN A 358 17.44 1.89 32.35
N GLY A 359 18.19 0.91 31.87
CA GLY A 359 18.12 -0.50 32.31
C GLY A 359 17.45 -1.50 31.37
N LEU A 360 16.99 -1.11 30.17
CA LEU A 360 16.50 -2.08 29.18
C LEU A 360 17.68 -2.68 28.37
N VAL A 361 17.89 -3.99 28.49
CA VAL A 361 18.90 -4.72 27.70
C VAL A 361 18.21 -5.35 26.50
N TRP A 362 18.60 -4.93 25.30
CA TRP A 362 18.15 -5.52 24.04
C TRP A 362 19.02 -6.73 23.70
N SER A 363 18.40 -7.75 23.14
CA SER A 363 19.14 -8.87 22.62
C SER A 363 19.88 -8.50 21.32
N PRO A 364 20.95 -9.22 20.96
CA PRO A 364 21.61 -9.07 19.66
C PRO A 364 20.64 -9.09 18.47
N VAL A 365 19.70 -10.05 18.46
CA VAL A 365 18.65 -10.13 17.42
C VAL A 365 17.76 -8.88 17.43
N GLU A 366 17.22 -8.48 18.60
CA GLU A 366 16.35 -7.30 18.69
C GLU A 366 17.07 -6.02 18.25
N SER A 367 18.35 -5.90 18.58
CA SER A 367 19.16 -4.72 18.25
C SER A 367 19.28 -4.53 16.74
N VAL A 368 19.49 -5.62 15.99
CA VAL A 368 19.54 -5.57 14.51
C VAL A 368 18.19 -5.15 13.93
N PHE A 369 17.08 -5.68 14.43
CA PHE A 369 15.75 -5.31 13.93
C PHE A 369 15.36 -3.87 14.32
N LEU A 370 15.72 -3.41 15.52
CA LEU A 370 15.54 -2.01 15.92
C LEU A 370 16.34 -1.06 15.03
N GLU A 371 17.60 -1.38 14.75
CA GLU A 371 18.44 -0.60 13.85
C GLU A 371 17.83 -0.56 12.44
N ARG A 372 17.41 -1.71 11.89
CA ARG A 372 16.75 -1.81 10.58
C ARG A 372 15.43 -1.04 10.52
N SER A 373 14.70 -0.95 11.63
CA SER A 373 13.43 -0.23 11.70
C SER A 373 13.59 1.29 11.52
N GLY A 374 14.77 1.83 11.85
CA GLY A 374 15.01 3.28 11.87
C GLY A 374 14.21 4.04 12.95
N HIS A 375 13.51 3.32 13.84
CA HIS A 375 12.70 3.88 14.91
C HIS A 375 13.38 3.72 16.28
N ALA A 376 13.05 4.63 17.19
CA ALA A 376 13.42 4.46 18.59
C ALA A 376 12.66 3.25 19.16
N SER A 377 13.27 2.62 20.16
CA SER A 377 12.69 1.46 20.81
C SER A 377 11.43 1.77 21.63
N MET A 378 11.27 3.02 22.07
CA MET A 378 10.06 3.52 22.70
C MET A 378 10.01 5.05 22.60
N TYR A 379 8.82 5.60 22.43
CA TYR A 379 8.56 7.05 22.50
C TYR A 379 7.87 7.44 23.82
N SER A 380 7.86 8.73 24.18
CA SER A 380 7.34 9.20 25.48
C SER A 380 5.87 8.89 25.75
N ASN A 381 5.07 8.72 24.70
CA ASN A 381 3.66 8.36 24.77
C ASN A 381 3.41 6.83 24.71
N GLU A 382 4.45 6.04 24.38
CA GLU A 382 4.40 4.57 24.39
C GLU A 382 4.76 4.05 25.79
N LYS A 383 4.02 3.05 26.28
CA LYS A 383 4.18 2.46 27.61
C LYS A 383 4.83 1.08 27.60
N ILE A 384 5.07 0.53 26.41
CA ILE A 384 5.78 -0.75 26.20
C ILE A 384 6.75 -0.56 25.03
N PRO A 385 8.01 -1.00 25.15
CA PRO A 385 8.96 -0.96 24.06
C PRO A 385 8.48 -1.76 22.84
N THR A 386 8.72 -1.21 21.65
CA THR A 386 8.15 -1.72 20.39
C THR A 386 9.21 -1.80 19.30
N VAL A 387 9.29 -2.97 18.66
CA VAL A 387 10.10 -3.21 17.45
C VAL A 387 9.17 -3.27 16.25
N GLU A 388 9.35 -2.34 15.33
CA GLU A 388 8.60 -2.30 14.07
C GLU A 388 9.39 -3.06 13.00
N VAL A 389 8.73 -4.00 12.33
CA VAL A 389 9.29 -4.75 11.20
C VAL A 389 8.50 -4.45 9.93
N LEU A 390 9.15 -4.65 8.78
CA LEU A 390 8.56 -4.30 7.49
C LEU A 390 7.27 -5.09 7.21
N ASN A 391 7.25 -6.39 7.52
CA ASN A 391 6.17 -7.29 7.12
C ASN A 391 6.02 -8.49 8.07
N ILE A 392 5.01 -9.32 7.79
CA ILE A 392 4.66 -10.49 8.61
C ILE A 392 5.73 -11.61 8.56
N TYR A 393 6.55 -11.67 7.51
CA TYR A 393 7.63 -12.66 7.41
C TYR A 393 8.82 -12.26 8.28
N GLU A 394 9.24 -10.99 8.23
CA GLU A 394 10.24 -10.43 9.14
C GLU A 394 9.76 -10.52 10.59
N LEU A 395 8.45 -10.38 10.83
CA LEU A 395 7.84 -10.65 12.14
C LEU A 395 8.05 -12.12 12.56
N GLY A 396 7.82 -13.08 11.66
CA GLY A 396 8.13 -14.49 11.89
C GLY A 396 9.61 -14.73 12.22
N LYS A 397 10.53 -14.07 11.51
CA LYS A 397 11.99 -14.19 11.72
C LYS A 397 12.44 -13.65 13.08
N ILE A 398 12.06 -12.41 13.42
CA ILE A 398 12.47 -11.80 14.69
C ILE A 398 11.94 -12.60 15.89
N VAL A 399 10.67 -13.05 15.84
CA VAL A 399 10.08 -13.86 16.91
C VAL A 399 10.81 -15.20 17.04
N SER A 400 11.07 -15.89 15.91
CA SER A 400 11.76 -17.19 15.91
C SER A 400 13.18 -17.10 16.43
N LEU A 401 13.97 -16.14 15.95
CA LEU A 401 15.35 -15.97 16.37
C LEU A 401 15.45 -15.49 17.82
N ARG A 402 14.57 -14.58 18.26
CA ARG A 402 14.53 -14.15 19.65
C ARG A 402 14.19 -15.30 20.60
N PHE A 403 13.25 -16.16 20.21
CA PHE A 403 12.91 -17.37 20.94
C PHE A 403 14.12 -18.30 21.05
N LEU A 404 14.76 -18.62 19.93
CA LEU A 404 15.93 -19.51 19.89
C LEU A 404 17.13 -18.97 20.69
N GLU A 405 17.33 -17.66 20.69
CA GLU A 405 18.38 -17.00 21.46
C GLU A 405 18.09 -17.09 22.97
N TRP A 406 16.82 -16.93 23.36
CA TRP A 406 16.38 -17.13 24.74
C TRP A 406 16.55 -18.59 25.18
N VAL A 407 16.19 -19.55 24.32
CA VAL A 407 16.34 -21.00 24.58
C VAL A 407 17.81 -21.35 24.81
N ARG A 408 18.75 -20.79 24.04
CA ARG A 408 20.18 -21.05 24.25
C ARG A 408 20.65 -20.63 25.66
N ALA A 409 20.16 -19.50 26.15
CA ALA A 409 20.45 -19.05 27.51
C ALA A 409 19.67 -19.84 28.60
N ASN A 410 18.53 -20.45 28.23
CA ASN A 410 17.60 -21.08 29.15
C ASN A 410 17.11 -22.45 28.64
N PRO A 411 17.98 -23.46 28.48
CA PRO A 411 17.62 -24.74 27.85
C PRO A 411 16.57 -25.54 28.64
N THR A 412 16.41 -25.27 29.94
CA THR A 412 15.39 -25.89 30.82
C THR A 412 14.27 -24.92 31.22
N GLY A 413 14.18 -23.78 30.53
CA GLY A 413 13.27 -22.69 30.85
C GLY A 413 11.80 -23.03 30.59
N VAL A 414 10.92 -22.22 31.18
CA VAL A 414 9.46 -22.34 31.04
C VAL A 414 8.98 -21.44 29.91
N VAL A 415 8.30 -22.02 28.93
CA VAL A 415 7.82 -21.32 27.72
C VAL A 415 6.31 -21.42 27.61
N ALA A 416 5.68 -20.37 27.09
CA ALA A 416 4.27 -20.36 26.75
C ALA A 416 4.10 -19.71 25.37
N LEU A 417 3.57 -20.48 24.41
CA LEU A 417 3.48 -20.10 22.99
C LEU A 417 2.01 -20.06 22.53
N PRO A 418 1.68 -19.19 21.56
CA PRO A 418 0.30 -18.92 21.16
C PRO A 418 -0.28 -20.05 20.31
N THR A 419 -1.60 -20.21 20.33
CA THR A 419 -2.38 -21.19 19.56
C THR A 419 -3.16 -20.48 18.44
N GLY A 420 -3.76 -21.25 17.52
CA GLY A 420 -4.61 -20.71 16.45
C GLY A 420 -3.87 -20.41 15.15
N ARG A 421 -4.46 -19.55 14.30
CA ARG A 421 -3.89 -19.21 12.98
C ARG A 421 -2.83 -18.10 13.02
N THR A 422 -2.89 -17.23 14.03
CA THR A 422 -1.99 -16.08 14.18
C THR A 422 -0.49 -16.42 14.17
N PRO A 423 0.00 -17.52 14.79
CA PRO A 423 1.44 -17.84 14.79
C PRO A 423 1.96 -18.56 13.56
N GLU A 424 1.19 -18.69 12.47
CA GLU A 424 1.59 -19.45 11.27
C GLU A 424 3.03 -19.16 10.81
N PHE A 425 3.40 -17.89 10.65
CA PHE A 425 4.74 -17.52 10.19
C PHE A 425 5.83 -17.78 11.21
N PHE A 426 5.52 -17.67 12.50
CA PHE A 426 6.46 -18.07 13.55
C PHE A 426 6.74 -19.59 13.45
N ILE A 427 5.69 -20.41 13.34
CA ILE A 427 5.81 -21.88 13.24
C ILE A 427 6.58 -22.27 11.97
N LYS A 428 6.20 -21.74 10.81
CA LYS A 428 6.88 -22.01 9.53
C LYS A 428 8.35 -21.58 9.54
N THR A 429 8.65 -20.43 10.13
CA THR A 429 10.03 -19.92 10.20
C THR A 429 10.87 -20.75 11.17
N LEU A 430 10.29 -21.14 12.30
CA LEU A 430 10.94 -22.00 13.29
C LEU A 430 11.23 -23.39 12.73
N ASP A 431 10.31 -23.97 11.96
CA ASP A 431 10.50 -25.23 11.25
C ASP A 431 11.59 -25.14 10.17
N ARG A 432 11.60 -24.06 9.37
CA ARG A 432 12.70 -23.80 8.43
C ARG A 432 14.04 -23.73 9.16
N TYR A 433 14.12 -23.01 10.27
CA TYR A 433 15.36 -22.92 11.05
C TYR A 433 15.76 -24.25 11.66
N LYS A 434 14.82 -25.07 12.17
CA LYS A 434 15.15 -26.41 12.68
C LYS A 434 15.66 -27.34 11.58
N THR A 435 14.94 -27.40 10.45
CA THR A 435 15.20 -28.35 9.36
C THR A 435 16.45 -27.98 8.56
N HIS A 436 16.68 -26.69 8.34
CA HIS A 436 17.74 -26.19 7.48
C HIS A 436 18.85 -25.44 8.23
N TRP A 437 18.96 -25.60 9.56
CA TRP A 437 19.93 -24.84 10.38
C TRP A 437 21.35 -24.86 9.80
N ASN A 438 21.80 -26.01 9.31
CA ASN A 438 23.18 -26.22 8.86
C ASN A 438 23.41 -25.84 7.39
N THR A 439 22.41 -25.31 6.67
CA THR A 439 22.62 -24.85 5.29
C THR A 439 23.33 -23.50 5.28
N ALA A 440 24.12 -23.24 4.23
CA ALA A 440 24.86 -21.98 4.10
C ALA A 440 23.92 -20.76 4.04
N GLU A 441 22.75 -20.91 3.40
CA GLU A 441 21.73 -19.87 3.30
C GLU A 441 21.18 -19.46 4.67
N VAL A 442 20.75 -20.44 5.48
CA VAL A 442 20.20 -20.18 6.81
C VAL A 442 21.28 -19.65 7.74
N GLN A 443 22.50 -20.20 7.72
CA GLN A 443 23.61 -19.70 8.52
C GLN A 443 23.94 -18.24 8.20
N ALA A 444 23.99 -17.87 6.92
CA ALA A 444 24.19 -16.48 6.51
C ALA A 444 23.06 -15.57 6.99
N GLU A 445 21.80 -16.01 6.88
CA GLU A 445 20.65 -15.24 7.34
C GLU A 445 20.67 -15.02 8.86
N VAL A 446 20.83 -16.07 9.67
CA VAL A 446 20.78 -15.94 11.14
C VAL A 446 21.92 -15.08 11.67
N GLN A 447 23.12 -15.19 11.09
CA GLN A 447 24.26 -14.33 11.43
C GLN A 447 23.99 -12.87 11.05
N ALA A 448 23.45 -12.62 9.85
CA ALA A 448 23.07 -11.27 9.40
C ALA A 448 21.93 -10.65 10.23
N LEU A 449 21.14 -11.49 10.91
CA LEU A 449 20.06 -11.10 11.83
C LEU A 449 20.51 -11.03 13.30
N GLY A 450 21.82 -11.05 13.56
CA GLY A 450 22.39 -10.80 14.89
C GLY A 450 22.39 -12.01 15.82
N PHE A 451 22.03 -13.20 15.34
CA PHE A 451 22.01 -14.39 16.17
C PHE A 451 23.43 -14.87 16.49
N GLN A 452 23.84 -14.78 17.75
CA GLN A 452 25.18 -15.16 18.21
C GLN A 452 25.32 -16.70 18.35
N ASP A 453 26.54 -17.20 18.15
CA ASP A 453 26.90 -18.62 18.27
C ASP A 453 26.02 -19.55 17.40
N SER A 454 25.88 -19.23 16.11
CA SER A 454 25.01 -19.94 15.16
C SER A 454 25.46 -21.36 14.78
N ALA A 455 26.64 -21.80 15.25
CA ALA A 455 27.25 -23.07 14.85
C ALA A 455 26.38 -24.31 15.14
N THR A 456 25.57 -24.27 16.20
CA THR A 456 24.67 -25.37 16.58
C THR A 456 23.28 -24.85 16.92
N TYR A 457 22.24 -25.56 16.48
CA TYR A 457 20.86 -25.25 16.83
C TYR A 457 20.67 -25.35 18.37
N PRO A 458 19.95 -24.41 19.03
CA PRO A 458 19.68 -24.48 20.46
C PRO A 458 18.96 -25.77 20.88
N ASP A 459 19.36 -26.39 22.00
CA ASP A 459 18.64 -27.56 22.52
C ASP A 459 17.29 -27.14 23.12
N THR A 460 16.22 -27.54 22.44
CA THR A 460 14.82 -27.27 22.82
C THR A 460 14.19 -28.43 23.60
N THR A 461 14.87 -29.56 23.75
CA THR A 461 14.26 -30.81 24.26
C THR A 461 13.93 -30.78 25.75
N GLN A 462 14.66 -29.95 26.52
CA GLN A 462 14.50 -29.84 27.98
C GLN A 462 13.58 -28.68 28.41
N LEU A 463 12.99 -27.96 27.46
CA LEU A 463 12.03 -26.89 27.77
C LEU A 463 10.82 -27.43 28.52
N LYS A 464 10.26 -26.60 29.39
CA LYS A 464 8.98 -26.83 30.08
C LYS A 464 7.91 -26.01 29.39
N PHE A 465 6.88 -26.65 28.86
CA PHE A 465 5.85 -25.98 28.07
C PHE A 465 4.60 -25.76 28.93
N VAL A 466 4.10 -24.52 28.96
CA VAL A 466 2.87 -24.13 29.64
C VAL A 466 1.85 -23.72 28.59
N MET A 467 0.72 -24.42 28.57
CA MET A 467 -0.40 -24.11 27.70
C MET A 467 -1.10 -22.80 28.10
N LEU A 468 -1.53 -22.02 27.10
CA LEU A 468 -2.14 -20.70 27.29
C LEU A 468 -3.65 -20.73 27.51
N ASP A 469 -4.34 -21.55 26.74
CA ASP A 469 -5.79 -21.59 26.74
C ASP A 469 -6.29 -22.91 26.17
N GLU A 470 -7.56 -23.24 26.42
CA GLU A 470 -8.30 -24.33 25.77
C GLU A 470 -9.79 -24.01 25.76
N PHE A 471 -10.49 -24.44 24.72
CA PHE A 471 -11.95 -24.34 24.67
C PHE A 471 -12.59 -25.23 25.74
N PHE A 472 -13.73 -24.82 26.30
CA PHE A 472 -14.47 -25.63 27.26
C PHE A 472 -15.97 -25.67 26.94
N PRO A 473 -16.57 -26.88 26.86
CA PRO A 473 -15.92 -28.20 26.84
C PRO A 473 -15.15 -28.45 25.52
N MET A 474 -14.00 -29.11 25.59
CA MET A 474 -13.25 -29.60 24.42
C MET A 474 -12.46 -30.85 24.79
N HIS A 475 -12.58 -31.91 23.98
CA HIS A 475 -11.80 -33.13 24.18
C HIS A 475 -10.40 -32.97 23.56
N SER A 476 -9.35 -33.43 24.24
CA SER A 476 -7.95 -33.21 23.82
C SER A 476 -7.55 -33.89 22.50
N THR A 477 -8.37 -34.83 22.01
CA THR A 477 -8.19 -35.51 20.72
C THR A 477 -8.90 -34.80 19.56
N HIS A 478 -9.79 -33.84 19.86
CA HIS A 478 -10.53 -33.09 18.85
C HIS A 478 -9.57 -32.30 17.96
N ARG A 479 -9.87 -32.13 16.67
CA ARG A 479 -8.92 -31.49 15.74
C ARG A 479 -8.65 -30.01 16.08
N ASN A 480 -9.66 -29.32 16.60
CA ASN A 480 -9.56 -27.92 17.02
C ASN A 480 -9.19 -27.75 18.50
N SER A 481 -8.89 -28.85 19.22
CA SER A 481 -8.34 -28.73 20.58
C SER A 481 -6.95 -28.13 20.53
N PHE A 482 -6.72 -27.13 21.38
CA PHE A 482 -5.41 -26.56 21.52
C PHE A 482 -4.41 -27.56 22.11
N CYS A 483 -4.85 -28.56 22.89
CA CYS A 483 -3.97 -29.65 23.34
C CYS A 483 -3.38 -30.44 22.16
N ARG A 484 -4.19 -30.70 21.13
CA ARG A 484 -3.71 -31.35 19.90
C ARG A 484 -2.84 -30.41 19.06
N TYR A 485 -3.24 -29.15 18.96
CA TYR A 485 -2.46 -28.11 18.27
C TYR A 485 -1.04 -28.01 18.81
N ILE A 486 -0.87 -27.84 20.13
CA ILE A 486 0.47 -27.70 20.73
C ILE A 486 1.30 -28.96 20.55
N ARG A 487 0.68 -30.15 20.62
CA ARG A 487 1.38 -31.42 20.40
C ARG A 487 1.97 -31.46 18.98
N THR A 488 1.14 -31.12 18.00
CA THR A 488 1.46 -31.20 16.57
C THR A 488 2.44 -30.13 16.12
N TYR A 489 2.22 -28.87 16.51
CA TYR A 489 2.96 -27.72 15.95
C TYR A 489 4.09 -27.21 16.85
N TYR A 490 4.13 -27.59 18.13
CA TYR A 490 5.20 -27.18 19.05
C TYR A 490 5.95 -28.35 19.67
N VAL A 491 5.28 -29.32 20.29
CA VAL A 491 5.96 -30.42 20.99
C VAL A 491 6.77 -31.26 20.01
N ASP A 492 6.16 -31.69 18.89
CA ASP A 492 6.84 -32.45 17.84
C ASP A 492 7.92 -31.59 17.15
N LEU A 493 7.56 -30.34 16.81
CA LEU A 493 8.47 -29.39 16.18
C LEU A 493 9.67 -29.05 17.07
N LEU A 494 9.56 -29.01 18.39
CA LEU A 494 10.66 -28.67 19.29
C LEU A 494 11.30 -29.89 19.95
N GLY A 495 10.72 -31.08 19.79
CA GLY A 495 11.18 -32.29 20.47
C GLY A 495 11.08 -32.18 21.99
N VAL A 496 10.11 -31.41 22.51
CA VAL A 496 9.89 -31.24 23.96
C VAL A 496 9.41 -32.56 24.53
N ARG A 497 9.98 -32.99 25.66
CA ARG A 497 9.53 -34.22 26.33
C ARG A 497 8.10 -34.08 26.85
N THR A 498 7.27 -35.09 26.66
CA THR A 498 5.83 -35.04 27.00
C THR A 498 5.60 -34.76 28.49
N GLU A 499 6.44 -35.26 29.38
CA GLU A 499 6.37 -35.00 30.82
C GLU A 499 6.64 -33.54 31.22
N ASN A 500 7.24 -32.75 30.32
CA ASN A 500 7.52 -31.34 30.53
C ASN A 500 6.38 -30.42 30.03
N VAL A 501 5.27 -30.98 29.56
CA VAL A 501 4.15 -30.21 28.99
C VAL A 501 3.00 -30.15 30.00
N LEU A 502 2.66 -28.94 30.45
CA LEU A 502 1.45 -28.67 31.21
C LEU A 502 0.32 -28.32 30.24
N THR A 503 -0.81 -29.02 30.33
CA THR A 503 -1.95 -28.85 29.42
C THR A 503 -3.26 -28.63 30.18
N PHE A 504 -4.33 -28.30 29.46
CA PHE A 504 -5.70 -28.30 29.95
C PHE A 504 -6.45 -29.60 29.57
N ASP A 505 -5.74 -30.74 29.55
CA ASP A 505 -6.32 -32.05 29.19
C ASP A 505 -7.13 -32.64 30.36
N LEU A 506 -8.30 -32.07 30.64
CA LEU A 506 -9.10 -32.39 31.83
C LEU A 506 -9.47 -33.87 31.95
N VAL A 507 -9.76 -34.53 30.82
CA VAL A 507 -10.11 -35.96 30.78
C VAL A 507 -8.84 -36.82 30.90
N GLY A 508 -7.77 -36.47 30.17
CA GLY A 508 -6.49 -37.18 30.25
C GLY A 508 -5.85 -37.11 31.64
N GLU A 509 -5.98 -35.98 32.33
CA GLU A 509 -5.52 -35.78 33.72
C GLU A 509 -6.52 -36.31 34.77
N LYS A 510 -7.63 -36.93 34.36
CA LYS A 510 -8.66 -37.53 35.23
C LYS A 510 -9.30 -36.53 36.21
N ILE A 511 -9.37 -35.26 35.83
CA ILE A 511 -10.07 -34.21 36.59
C ILE A 511 -11.58 -34.41 36.45
N ILE A 512 -12.03 -34.71 35.24
CA ILE A 512 -13.41 -35.02 34.89
C ILE A 512 -13.45 -36.24 33.96
N THR A 513 -14.59 -36.93 33.89
CA THR A 513 -14.83 -38.02 32.94
C THR A 513 -15.34 -37.50 31.60
N ALA A 514 -15.27 -38.32 30.55
CA ALA A 514 -15.87 -38.00 29.25
C ALA A 514 -17.39 -37.77 29.38
N ASP A 515 -18.09 -38.58 30.19
CA ASP A 515 -19.51 -38.42 30.44
C ASP A 515 -19.83 -37.10 31.17
N GLU A 516 -19.00 -36.70 32.13
CA GLU A 516 -19.11 -35.40 32.80
C GLU A 516 -18.88 -34.23 31.85
N MET A 517 -17.95 -34.36 30.89
CA MET A 517 -17.75 -33.36 29.83
C MET A 517 -18.97 -33.31 28.88
N ASN A 518 -19.58 -34.45 28.57
CA ASN A 518 -20.76 -34.56 27.71
C ASN A 518 -22.03 -33.96 28.34
N LEU A 519 -22.04 -33.66 29.64
CA LEU A 519 -23.12 -32.88 30.27
C LEU A 519 -23.24 -31.47 29.67
N PHE A 520 -22.15 -30.94 29.11
CA PHE A 520 -22.10 -29.64 28.42
C PHE A 520 -22.40 -29.77 26.91
N SER A 521 -23.15 -30.79 26.50
CA SER A 521 -23.65 -30.99 25.14
C SER A 521 -24.68 -29.92 24.73
N ASN A 522 -25.31 -29.24 25.69
CA ASN A 522 -26.08 -28.02 25.44
C ASN A 522 -25.12 -26.87 25.08
N PRO A 523 -25.46 -25.99 24.11
CA PRO A 523 -24.58 -24.89 23.70
C PRO A 523 -24.06 -24.03 24.85
N VAL A 524 -24.83 -23.79 25.93
CA VAL A 524 -24.51 -22.77 26.93
C VAL A 524 -23.81 -23.30 28.20
N VAL A 525 -22.59 -22.83 28.44
CA VAL A 525 -21.80 -22.97 29.67
C VAL A 525 -22.14 -21.81 30.62
N ASP A 526 -22.98 -22.08 31.61
CA ASP A 526 -23.37 -21.08 32.61
C ASP A 526 -22.40 -21.03 33.80
N LEU A 527 -21.39 -20.15 33.72
CA LEU A 527 -20.46 -19.93 34.83
C LEU A 527 -21.07 -19.23 36.05
N THR A 528 -22.31 -18.69 35.95
CA THR A 528 -22.99 -18.11 37.11
C THR A 528 -23.30 -19.18 38.17
N LEU A 529 -23.38 -20.46 37.79
CA LEU A 529 -23.55 -21.61 38.68
C LEU A 529 -22.46 -21.71 39.75
N LEU A 530 -21.26 -21.17 39.51
CA LEU A 530 -20.20 -21.09 40.52
C LEU A 530 -20.56 -20.13 41.67
N LYS A 531 -21.43 -19.14 41.41
CA LYS A 531 -21.80 -18.07 42.35
C LYS A 531 -23.23 -18.22 42.91
N ARG A 532 -24.15 -18.84 42.17
CA ARG A 532 -25.55 -19.05 42.57
C ARG A 532 -25.85 -20.50 42.96
N GLU A 533 -26.98 -20.74 43.60
CA GLU A 533 -27.46 -22.10 43.86
C GLU A 533 -28.05 -22.76 42.60
N ALA A 534 -27.90 -24.07 42.50
CA ALA A 534 -28.47 -24.88 41.43
C ALA A 534 -29.96 -25.17 41.71
N THR A 535 -30.79 -25.00 40.70
CA THR A 535 -32.26 -25.08 40.79
C THR A 535 -32.81 -26.47 40.44
N ASN A 536 -32.01 -27.31 39.78
CA ASN A 536 -32.39 -28.67 39.36
C ASN A 536 -31.18 -29.62 39.36
N GLU A 537 -31.41 -30.92 39.17
CA GLU A 537 -30.35 -31.94 39.22
C GLU A 537 -29.31 -31.79 38.09
N VAL A 538 -29.71 -31.30 36.91
CA VAL A 538 -28.77 -31.02 35.81
C VAL A 538 -27.82 -29.89 36.19
N GLU A 539 -28.34 -28.78 36.72
CA GLU A 539 -27.52 -27.67 37.22
C GLU A 539 -26.60 -28.09 38.36
N LYS A 540 -27.04 -29.02 39.24
CA LYS A 540 -26.17 -29.57 40.30
C LYS A 540 -25.01 -30.36 39.71
N ALA A 541 -25.26 -31.20 38.70
CA ALA A 541 -24.22 -31.97 38.02
C ALA A 541 -23.24 -31.05 37.27
N LEU A 542 -23.74 -30.07 36.51
CA LEU A 542 -22.91 -29.07 35.82
C LEU A 542 -22.06 -28.26 36.81
N LYS A 543 -22.66 -27.79 37.91
CA LYS A 543 -21.95 -27.06 38.97
C LYS A 543 -20.83 -27.90 39.59
N ALA A 544 -21.08 -29.19 39.85
CA ALA A 544 -20.06 -30.09 40.38
C ALA A 544 -18.85 -30.21 39.44
N VAL A 545 -19.09 -30.29 38.13
CA VAL A 545 -18.01 -30.29 37.12
C VAL A 545 -17.26 -28.96 37.11
N LEU A 546 -17.97 -27.82 37.07
CA LEU A 546 -17.35 -26.49 37.07
C LEU A 546 -16.45 -26.28 38.30
N VAL A 547 -16.86 -26.74 39.48
CA VAL A 547 -16.05 -26.68 40.72
C VAL A 547 -14.76 -27.50 40.59
N LYS A 548 -14.81 -28.71 40.02
CA LYS A 548 -13.61 -29.52 39.76
C LYS A 548 -12.65 -28.81 38.81
N VAL A 549 -13.17 -28.21 37.74
CA VAL A 549 -12.36 -27.48 36.76
C VAL A 549 -11.76 -26.21 37.37
N THR A 550 -12.50 -25.46 38.19
CA THR A 550 -11.94 -24.31 38.93
C THR A 550 -10.81 -24.73 39.87
N ALA A 551 -10.99 -25.81 40.63
CA ALA A 551 -9.93 -26.33 41.50
C ALA A 551 -8.69 -26.80 40.69
N TYR A 552 -8.90 -27.33 39.48
CA TYR A 552 -7.81 -27.64 38.57
C TYR A 552 -7.07 -26.40 38.09
N CYS A 553 -7.77 -25.31 37.76
CA CYS A 553 -7.12 -24.04 37.41
C CYS A 553 -6.23 -23.52 38.55
N ASP A 554 -6.68 -23.60 39.80
CA ASP A 554 -5.87 -23.22 40.97
C ASP A 554 -4.63 -24.13 41.14
N ALA A 555 -4.78 -25.43 40.91
CA ALA A 555 -3.66 -26.37 40.94
C ALA A 555 -2.69 -26.14 39.77
N TYR A 556 -3.19 -25.76 38.60
CA TYR A 556 -2.40 -25.42 37.42
C TYR A 556 -1.53 -24.18 37.69
N GLU A 557 -2.10 -23.14 38.30
CA GLU A 557 -1.35 -21.96 38.79
C GLU A 557 -0.21 -22.34 39.71
N ALA A 558 -0.49 -23.19 40.71
CA ALA A 558 0.53 -23.66 41.64
C ALA A 558 1.64 -24.45 40.93
N ARG A 559 1.30 -25.26 39.91
CA ARG A 559 2.28 -25.97 39.07
C ARG A 559 3.15 -24.99 38.30
N VAL A 560 2.57 -24.00 37.61
CA VAL A 560 3.34 -22.97 36.89
C VAL A 560 4.28 -22.22 37.83
N ALA A 561 3.81 -21.83 39.02
CA ALA A 561 4.64 -21.20 40.04
C ALA A 561 5.78 -22.12 40.52
N SER A 562 5.52 -23.41 40.71
CA SER A 562 6.55 -24.39 41.12
C SER A 562 7.66 -24.59 40.08
N LEU A 563 7.39 -24.29 38.80
CA LEU A 563 8.38 -24.30 37.73
C LEU A 563 9.22 -23.02 37.67
N GLY A 564 8.93 -22.02 38.50
CA GLY A 564 9.59 -20.71 38.51
C GLY A 564 8.83 -19.61 37.74
N GLY A 565 7.60 -19.88 37.31
CA GLY A 565 6.82 -18.99 36.45
C GLY A 565 7.28 -19.04 34.99
N ILE A 566 6.54 -18.35 34.12
CA ILE A 566 6.85 -18.32 32.67
C ILE A 566 8.11 -17.48 32.44
N GLY A 567 9.10 -18.04 31.76
CA GLY A 567 10.34 -17.36 31.42
C GLY A 567 10.31 -16.73 30.03
N PHE A 568 9.60 -17.35 29.09
CA PHE A 568 9.34 -16.81 27.75
C PHE A 568 7.86 -16.94 27.41
N PHE A 569 7.21 -15.80 27.16
CA PHE A 569 5.82 -15.73 26.71
C PHE A 569 5.79 -15.12 25.31
N LEU A 570 5.10 -15.80 24.40
CA LEU A 570 4.71 -15.25 23.11
C LEU A 570 3.19 -15.26 23.00
N GLY A 571 2.60 -14.12 22.65
CA GLY A 571 1.16 -13.97 22.46
C GLY A 571 0.83 -13.13 21.24
N GLY A 572 -0.36 -13.34 20.68
CA GLY A 572 -0.99 -12.38 19.77
C GLY A 572 -1.84 -11.36 20.53
N ILE A 573 -2.36 -10.37 19.79
CA ILE A 573 -3.38 -9.44 20.30
C ILE A 573 -4.72 -9.62 19.57
N GLY A 574 -5.78 -9.85 20.36
CA GLY A 574 -7.16 -9.97 19.88
C GLY A 574 -7.76 -8.66 19.38
N PRO A 575 -8.94 -8.70 18.71
CA PRO A 575 -9.63 -7.51 18.20
C PRO A 575 -10.09 -6.54 19.31
N ASP A 576 -10.35 -7.04 20.52
CA ASP A 576 -10.67 -6.29 21.73
C ASP A 576 -9.44 -6.07 22.64
N GLY A 577 -8.24 -6.41 22.16
CA GLY A 577 -7.00 -6.24 22.90
C GLY A 577 -6.68 -7.38 23.86
N HIS A 578 -7.40 -8.51 23.74
CA HIS A 578 -7.15 -9.67 24.58
C HIS A 578 -5.80 -10.34 24.32
N ILE A 579 -5.30 -11.02 25.34
CA ILE A 579 -4.12 -11.89 25.30
C ILE A 579 -4.52 -13.23 25.92
N ALA A 580 -4.35 -14.35 25.20
CA ALA A 580 -4.72 -15.70 25.65
C ALA A 580 -6.15 -15.79 26.21
N PHE A 581 -7.17 -15.25 25.51
CA PHE A 581 -8.55 -15.06 26.00
C PHE A 581 -8.75 -14.28 27.30
N ASN A 582 -7.79 -13.46 27.76
CA ASN A 582 -8.06 -12.42 28.76
C ASN A 582 -8.65 -11.19 28.07
N GLN A 583 -9.95 -11.00 28.18
CA GLN A 583 -10.78 -10.18 27.31
C GLN A 583 -11.04 -8.80 27.90
N GLN A 584 -11.57 -7.90 27.07
CA GLN A 584 -11.99 -6.58 27.52
C GLN A 584 -12.91 -6.68 28.75
N GLY A 585 -12.51 -6.02 29.84
CA GLY A 585 -13.23 -6.00 31.13
C GLY A 585 -12.68 -6.98 32.17
N ASP A 586 -11.80 -7.91 31.78
CA ASP A 586 -11.16 -8.83 32.71
C ASP A 586 -10.19 -8.12 33.68
N ALA A 587 -10.11 -8.64 34.90
CA ALA A 587 -9.21 -8.11 35.92
C ALA A 587 -7.74 -8.26 35.49
N LEU A 588 -6.96 -7.19 35.63
CA LEU A 588 -5.54 -7.18 35.25
C LEU A 588 -4.66 -8.06 36.16
N ASP A 589 -5.15 -8.40 37.34
CA ASP A 589 -4.52 -9.31 38.31
C ASP A 589 -5.14 -10.72 38.29
N SER A 590 -5.88 -11.05 37.23
CA SER A 590 -6.48 -12.37 37.02
C SER A 590 -5.45 -13.50 37.01
N THR A 591 -5.87 -14.66 37.51
CA THR A 591 -5.15 -15.95 37.46
C THR A 591 -5.82 -16.90 36.45
N THR A 592 -5.25 -18.08 36.24
CA THR A 592 -5.85 -19.13 35.39
C THR A 592 -7.26 -19.42 35.85
N ARG A 593 -8.21 -19.41 34.92
CA ARG A 593 -9.64 -19.53 35.23
C ARG A 593 -10.47 -19.96 34.02
N LEU A 594 -11.72 -20.31 34.28
CA LEU A 594 -12.76 -20.38 33.27
C LEU A 594 -13.30 -18.96 32.97
N VAL A 595 -13.47 -18.66 31.69
CA VAL A 595 -14.04 -17.39 31.20
C VAL A 595 -15.08 -17.69 30.12
N ASN A 596 -16.24 -17.05 30.19
CA ASN A 596 -17.19 -17.06 29.09
C ASN A 596 -16.74 -16.06 28.03
N PHE A 597 -16.98 -16.35 26.76
CA PHE A 597 -16.62 -15.43 25.70
C PHE A 597 -17.50 -14.17 25.71
N ASN A 598 -16.86 -13.01 25.70
CA ASN A 598 -17.47 -11.79 25.19
C ASN A 598 -17.69 -11.91 23.69
N TYR A 599 -18.52 -11.03 23.12
CA TYR A 599 -18.87 -11.13 21.71
C TYR A 599 -17.65 -11.10 20.76
N PRO A 600 -16.68 -10.17 20.89
CA PRO A 600 -15.49 -10.15 20.03
C PRO A 600 -14.67 -11.44 20.06
N SER A 601 -14.49 -12.04 21.25
CA SER A 601 -13.72 -13.28 21.42
C SER A 601 -14.49 -14.49 20.88
N ALA A 602 -15.80 -14.56 21.12
CA ALA A 602 -16.66 -15.58 20.52
C ALA A 602 -16.62 -15.47 18.99
N ALA A 603 -16.65 -14.25 18.45
CA ALA A 603 -16.60 -14.02 17.03
C ALA A 603 -15.30 -14.50 16.40
N GLN A 604 -14.16 -14.24 17.07
CA GLN A 604 -12.88 -14.76 16.62
C GLN A 604 -12.79 -16.30 16.71
N ALA A 605 -13.35 -16.90 17.77
CA ALA A 605 -13.39 -18.35 17.98
C ALA A 605 -14.41 -19.08 17.08
N ALA A 606 -15.35 -18.36 16.46
CA ALA A 606 -16.44 -18.96 15.68
C ALA A 606 -15.92 -19.84 14.52
N GLY A 607 -14.83 -19.44 13.86
CA GLY A 607 -14.21 -20.26 12.81
C GLY A 607 -13.67 -21.60 13.32
N ASP A 608 -13.20 -21.66 14.57
CA ASP A 608 -12.65 -22.87 15.19
C ASP A 608 -13.73 -23.72 15.89
N LEU A 609 -14.85 -23.11 16.28
CA LEU A 609 -15.95 -23.78 17.00
C LEU A 609 -17.17 -24.09 16.12
N GLY A 610 -17.12 -23.78 14.82
CA GLY A 610 -18.19 -24.08 13.87
C GLY A 610 -19.37 -23.10 13.89
N GLY A 611 -19.13 -21.84 14.27
CA GLY A 611 -20.09 -20.73 14.16
C GLY A 611 -20.29 -19.91 15.43
N ILE A 612 -20.90 -18.73 15.30
CA ILE A 612 -21.17 -17.83 16.44
C ILE A 612 -22.14 -18.45 17.45
N GLU A 613 -23.15 -19.19 16.97
CA GLU A 613 -24.22 -19.80 17.77
C GLU A 613 -23.64 -20.78 18.80
N ILE A 614 -22.60 -21.52 18.39
CA ILE A 614 -21.90 -22.46 19.23
C ILE A 614 -20.93 -21.71 20.15
N SER A 615 -20.06 -20.88 19.57
CA SER A 615 -18.99 -20.20 20.33
C SER A 615 -19.53 -19.33 21.47
N ARG A 616 -20.63 -18.58 21.29
CA ARG A 616 -21.25 -17.76 22.36
C ARG A 616 -21.66 -18.55 23.58
N GLY A 617 -22.06 -19.81 23.37
CA GLY A 617 -22.45 -20.69 24.45
C GLY A 617 -21.24 -21.34 25.14
N LYS A 618 -20.05 -21.34 24.54
CA LYS A 618 -18.87 -21.99 25.12
C LYS A 618 -18.12 -21.07 26.08
N ALA A 619 -17.24 -21.69 26.85
CA ALA A 619 -16.25 -21.02 27.68
C ALA A 619 -14.83 -21.34 27.17
N ALA A 620 -13.83 -20.72 27.76
CA ALA A 620 -12.45 -21.14 27.66
C ALA A 620 -11.82 -21.25 29.04
N ILE A 621 -10.84 -22.13 29.17
CA ILE A 621 -9.83 -22.05 30.21
C ILE A 621 -8.72 -21.15 29.66
N THR A 622 -8.28 -20.17 30.44
CA THR A 622 -7.25 -19.19 30.07
C THR A 622 -6.27 -19.02 31.21
N ILE A 623 -4.96 -18.86 30.92
CA ILE A 623 -4.00 -18.36 31.92
C ILE A 623 -4.27 -16.89 32.22
N GLY A 624 -4.15 -16.50 33.48
CA GLY A 624 -4.40 -15.12 33.90
C GLY A 624 -3.29 -14.14 33.52
N LEU A 625 -3.65 -12.85 33.41
CA LEU A 625 -2.70 -11.76 33.14
C LEU A 625 -1.63 -11.63 34.25
N LYS A 626 -1.99 -11.93 35.50
CA LYS A 626 -1.04 -11.98 36.62
C LYS A 626 -0.05 -13.12 36.45
N THR A 627 -0.49 -14.27 35.94
CA THR A 627 0.34 -15.46 35.70
C THR A 627 1.38 -15.18 34.63
N ILE A 628 0.98 -14.51 33.54
CA ILE A 628 1.87 -14.06 32.45
C ILE A 628 2.97 -13.13 33.01
N THR A 629 2.61 -12.24 33.93
CA THR A 629 3.49 -11.19 34.47
C THR A 629 4.15 -11.53 35.80
N ALA A 630 3.94 -12.74 36.32
CA ALA A 630 4.37 -13.13 37.67
C ALA A 630 5.90 -13.20 37.80
N ASN A 631 6.58 -13.65 36.74
CA ASN A 631 8.03 -13.68 36.71
C ASN A 631 8.55 -12.32 36.18
N PRO A 632 9.18 -11.49 37.03
CA PRO A 632 9.64 -10.17 36.62
C PRO A 632 10.70 -10.23 35.50
N ASP A 633 11.47 -11.33 35.43
CA ASP A 633 12.53 -11.57 34.45
C ASP A 633 12.01 -12.21 33.14
N ALA A 634 10.70 -12.42 33.01
CA ALA A 634 10.12 -13.01 31.82
C ALA A 634 10.37 -12.16 30.56
N THR A 635 10.76 -12.81 29.47
CA THR A 635 10.69 -12.22 28.13
C THR A 635 9.27 -12.38 27.63
N ILE A 636 8.52 -11.28 27.48
CA ILE A 636 7.10 -11.29 27.09
C ILE A 636 6.98 -10.55 25.76
N ILE A 637 6.60 -11.25 24.70
CA ILE A 637 6.49 -10.69 23.36
C ILE A 637 5.03 -10.77 22.91
N ILE A 638 4.47 -9.63 22.54
CA ILE A 638 3.19 -9.55 21.85
C ILE A 638 3.45 -9.26 20.37
N MET A 639 3.02 -10.16 19.50
CA MET A 639 3.12 -9.96 18.06
C MET A 639 1.79 -9.47 17.47
N ALA A 640 1.87 -8.49 16.58
CA ALA A 640 0.72 -8.00 15.83
C ALA A 640 1.11 -7.69 14.39
N ALA A 641 0.32 -8.20 13.44
CA ALA A 641 0.52 -7.93 12.02
C ALA A 641 -0.77 -7.39 11.42
N GLY A 642 -0.61 -6.47 10.48
CA GLY A 642 -1.69 -5.95 9.65
C GLY A 642 -2.37 -4.69 10.18
N GLU A 643 -2.88 -3.90 9.24
CA GLU A 643 -3.55 -2.62 9.51
C GLU A 643 -4.81 -2.79 10.38
N GLY A 644 -5.50 -3.93 10.26
CA GLY A 644 -6.67 -4.25 11.09
C GLY A 644 -6.39 -4.27 12.60
N LYS A 645 -5.12 -4.43 13.00
CA LYS A 645 -4.69 -4.39 14.40
C LYS A 645 -4.19 -3.03 14.85
N ALA A 646 -4.03 -2.05 13.95
CA ALA A 646 -3.37 -0.78 14.26
C ALA A 646 -4.06 0.01 15.37
N LYS A 647 -5.40 0.07 15.36
CA LYS A 647 -6.18 0.78 16.39
C LYS A 647 -5.99 0.15 17.78
N ILE A 648 -6.04 -1.19 17.86
CA ILE A 648 -5.93 -1.89 19.15
C ILE A 648 -4.49 -1.91 19.66
N VAL A 649 -3.50 -2.01 18.76
CA VAL A 649 -2.07 -1.88 19.08
C VAL A 649 -1.77 -0.49 19.64
N ARG A 650 -2.23 0.58 18.99
CA ARG A 650 -2.12 1.96 19.52
C ARG A 650 -2.75 2.06 20.89
N SER A 651 -3.96 1.52 21.08
CA SER A 651 -4.65 1.58 22.37
C SER A 651 -3.87 0.84 23.48
N ALA A 652 -3.34 -0.35 23.17
CA ALA A 652 -2.52 -1.13 24.10
C ALA A 652 -1.20 -0.45 24.47
N LEU A 653 -0.56 0.24 23.52
CA LEU A 653 0.74 0.88 23.71
C LEU A 653 0.65 2.28 24.32
N GLU A 654 -0.38 3.07 24.00
CA GLU A 654 -0.41 4.51 24.30
C GLU A 654 -1.45 4.91 25.35
N ASP A 655 -2.59 4.22 25.45
CA ASP A 655 -3.66 4.61 26.38
C ASP A 655 -3.33 4.18 27.83
N ALA A 656 -4.04 4.73 28.82
CA ALA A 656 -3.82 4.39 30.23
C ALA A 656 -4.15 2.91 30.54
N LYS A 657 -3.42 2.34 31.51
CA LYS A 657 -3.62 0.99 32.03
C LYS A 657 -5.08 0.81 32.49
N SER A 658 -5.76 -0.21 31.97
CA SER A 658 -7.19 -0.43 32.21
C SER A 658 -7.59 -1.89 31.93
N PRO A 659 -8.51 -2.49 32.74
CA PRO A 659 -9.19 -3.75 32.41
C PRO A 659 -9.87 -3.76 31.03
N GLU A 660 -10.29 -2.58 30.55
CA GLU A 660 -10.83 -2.41 29.19
C GLU A 660 -9.79 -2.63 28.08
N ARG A 661 -8.51 -2.79 28.45
CA ARG A 661 -7.39 -3.03 27.55
C ARG A 661 -6.47 -4.09 28.17
N PRO A 662 -6.77 -5.38 28.05
CA PRO A 662 -6.04 -6.45 28.74
C PRO A 662 -4.53 -6.41 28.52
N ALA A 663 -4.08 -6.11 27.30
CA ALA A 663 -2.66 -5.95 26.98
C ALA A 663 -1.92 -4.86 27.80
N SER A 664 -2.65 -3.90 28.38
CA SER A 664 -2.08 -2.91 29.29
C SER A 664 -1.62 -3.49 30.64
N ALA A 665 -1.97 -4.73 30.97
CA ALA A 665 -1.39 -5.46 32.10
C ALA A 665 0.13 -5.47 32.06
N LEU A 666 0.71 -5.49 30.85
CA LEU A 666 2.14 -5.52 30.59
C LEU A 666 2.85 -4.16 30.80
N HIS A 667 2.11 -3.06 31.01
CA HIS A 667 2.71 -1.75 31.28
C HIS A 667 3.63 -1.82 32.50
N GLY A 668 4.89 -1.42 32.32
CA GLY A 668 5.91 -1.41 33.36
C GLY A 668 6.68 -2.73 33.55
N HIS A 669 6.34 -3.81 32.82
CA HIS A 669 7.09 -5.06 32.90
C HIS A 669 8.41 -4.97 32.11
N LYS A 670 9.56 -5.23 32.77
CA LYS A 670 10.89 -4.99 32.19
C LYS A 670 11.19 -5.79 30.92
N GLY A 671 10.65 -7.00 30.81
CA GLY A 671 10.82 -7.87 29.63
C GLY A 671 9.67 -7.84 28.62
N ALA A 672 8.66 -6.96 28.78
CA ALA A 672 7.55 -6.88 27.83
C ALA A 672 7.91 -6.07 26.57
N ARG A 673 7.59 -6.62 25.39
CA ARG A 673 7.85 -6.03 24.06
C ARG A 673 6.66 -6.22 23.13
N PHE A 674 6.46 -5.28 22.23
CA PHE A 674 5.59 -5.45 21.08
C PHE A 674 6.44 -5.60 19.82
N TYR A 675 6.22 -6.67 19.05
CA TYR A 675 6.75 -6.81 17.70
C TYR A 675 5.62 -6.62 16.71
N VAL A 676 5.71 -5.57 15.91
CA VAL A 676 4.59 -5.13 15.08
C VAL A 676 5.02 -4.99 13.63
N SER A 677 4.19 -5.42 12.69
CA SER A 677 4.41 -5.06 11.28
C SER A 677 4.16 -3.56 11.07
N HIS A 678 4.67 -3.01 9.97
CA HIS A 678 4.44 -1.62 9.59
C HIS A 678 2.94 -1.25 9.61
N GLY A 679 2.07 -2.09 9.02
CA GLY A 679 0.62 -1.94 9.07
C GLY A 679 0.06 -1.87 10.49
N ALA A 680 0.49 -2.74 11.41
CA ALA A 680 0.04 -2.70 12.81
C ALA A 680 0.57 -1.47 13.59
N ALA A 681 1.66 -0.86 13.12
CA ALA A 681 2.24 0.37 13.68
C ALA A 681 1.72 1.66 13.01
N CYS A 682 0.85 1.59 12.00
CA CYS A 682 0.51 2.75 11.17
C CYS A 682 -0.22 3.87 11.96
N MET A 683 -0.93 3.50 13.03
CA MET A 683 -1.66 4.42 13.92
C MET A 683 -0.87 4.83 15.18
N LEU A 684 0.37 4.38 15.38
CA LEU A 684 1.19 4.82 16.51
C LEU A 684 1.59 6.28 16.35
N THR A 685 1.23 7.09 17.34
CA THR A 685 1.15 8.54 17.29
C THR A 685 2.53 9.17 17.05
N ALA A 686 3.54 8.85 17.87
CA ALA A 686 4.90 9.39 17.70
C ALA A 686 5.62 8.85 16.45
N ARG A 687 5.40 7.58 16.10
CA ARG A 687 5.97 6.96 14.89
C ARG A 687 5.39 7.59 13.63
N LYS A 688 4.07 7.81 13.60
CA LYS A 688 3.38 8.57 12.56
C LYS A 688 3.92 10.00 12.46
N ALA A 689 4.13 10.68 13.60
CA ALA A 689 4.71 12.02 13.64
C ALA A 689 6.11 12.08 12.99
N LEU A 690 6.96 11.09 13.24
CA LEU A 690 8.30 11.04 12.63
C LEU A 690 8.25 10.78 11.12
N ARG A 691 7.35 9.92 10.66
CA ARG A 691 7.11 9.72 9.22
C ARG A 691 6.69 11.04 8.57
N MET A 692 5.85 11.82 9.26
CA MET A 692 5.47 13.16 8.84
C MET A 692 6.64 14.17 8.91
N ALA A 693 7.49 14.13 9.93
CA ALA A 693 8.63 15.04 10.04
C ALA A 693 9.69 14.79 8.96
N ASN A 694 9.83 13.53 8.51
CA ASN A 694 10.71 13.14 7.42
C ASN A 694 10.10 13.40 6.02
N THR A 695 8.86 13.89 5.96
CA THR A 695 8.17 14.20 4.70
C THR A 695 8.79 15.42 4.04
N SER A 696 9.10 15.31 2.74
CA SER A 696 9.61 16.45 1.96
C SER A 696 8.50 17.46 1.71
N THR A 697 8.36 18.42 2.64
CA THR A 697 7.37 19.51 2.57
C THR A 697 7.47 20.25 1.24
N GLU A 698 8.68 20.53 0.75
CA GLU A 698 8.88 21.27 -0.49
C GLU A 698 8.25 20.56 -1.70
N ARG A 699 8.50 19.26 -1.86
CA ARG A 699 7.87 18.44 -2.91
C ARG A 699 6.34 18.43 -2.80
N ALA A 700 5.81 18.29 -1.58
CA ALA A 700 4.37 18.28 -1.34
C ALA A 700 3.73 19.64 -1.66
N VAL A 701 4.37 20.75 -1.28
CA VAL A 701 3.89 22.10 -1.54
C VAL A 701 3.98 22.45 -3.02
N GLN A 702 5.08 22.11 -3.69
CA GLN A 702 5.21 22.29 -5.14
C GLN A 702 4.10 21.54 -5.89
N TRP A 703 3.84 20.29 -5.48
CA TRP A 703 2.74 19.51 -6.05
C TRP A 703 1.39 20.14 -5.74
N ALA A 704 1.13 20.55 -4.50
CA ALA A 704 -0.12 21.19 -4.12
C ALA A 704 -0.38 22.45 -4.95
N LEU A 705 0.64 23.31 -5.11
CA LEU A 705 0.58 24.55 -5.87
C LEU A 705 0.35 24.31 -7.37
N SER A 706 0.99 23.29 -7.95
CA SER A 706 0.78 22.95 -9.37
C SER A 706 -0.59 22.34 -9.66
N HIS A 707 -1.29 21.86 -8.63
CA HIS A 707 -2.62 21.25 -8.75
C HIS A 707 -3.73 22.09 -8.08
N SER A 708 -3.39 23.27 -7.54
CA SER A 708 -4.34 24.22 -6.94
C SER A 708 -4.74 25.38 -7.87
N ALA A 709 -4.00 25.67 -8.95
CA ALA A 709 -4.28 26.78 -9.86
C ALA A 709 -5.16 26.38 -11.08
N GLY A 710 -6.24 27.14 -11.35
CA GLY A 710 -6.98 27.08 -12.63
C GLY A 710 -8.47 26.69 -12.57
N LEU A 711 -9.33 27.72 -12.64
CA LEU A 711 -10.66 27.83 -13.29
C LEU A 711 -11.88 26.98 -12.85
N THR A 712 -12.98 27.73 -12.75
CA THR A 712 -14.41 27.38 -12.81
C THR A 712 -14.76 26.06 -13.51
N TYR A 713 -15.69 25.30 -12.91
CA TYR A 713 -16.44 24.21 -13.55
C TYR A 713 -17.18 24.71 -14.79
N PRO A 714 -16.83 24.20 -15.98
CA PRO A 714 -17.85 23.52 -16.77
C PRO A 714 -17.30 22.28 -17.51
N GLY A 715 -18.07 21.19 -17.44
CA GLY A 715 -18.02 20.09 -18.41
C GLY A 715 -17.00 19.01 -18.09
N GLY A 716 -17.45 17.76 -18.16
CA GLY A 716 -16.73 16.58 -17.70
C GLY A 716 -15.35 16.39 -18.33
N SER A 717 -14.40 16.07 -17.47
CA SER A 717 -13.19 15.35 -17.82
C SER A 717 -13.09 14.13 -16.90
N GLU A 718 -12.53 13.04 -17.44
CA GLU A 718 -12.26 11.81 -16.69
C GLU A 718 -11.50 12.13 -15.39
N PRO A 719 -11.73 11.38 -14.30
CA PRO A 719 -10.99 11.60 -13.07
C PRO A 719 -9.49 11.60 -13.34
N SER A 720 -8.73 12.44 -12.65
CA SER A 720 -7.28 12.60 -12.79
C SER A 720 -6.48 11.38 -12.28
N LEU A 721 -6.88 10.18 -12.68
CA LEU A 721 -6.32 8.88 -12.29
C LEU A 721 -4.85 8.73 -12.71
N ASN A 722 -4.42 9.50 -13.71
CA ASN A 722 -3.02 9.56 -14.18
C ASN A 722 -2.12 10.43 -13.30
N VAL A 723 -2.69 11.27 -12.42
CA VAL A 723 -1.91 12.15 -11.54
C VAL A 723 -1.88 11.55 -10.14
N THR A 724 -0.82 10.77 -9.88
CA THR A 724 -0.59 10.21 -8.54
C THR A 724 0.11 11.27 -7.68
N PRO A 725 -0.51 11.72 -6.56
CA PRO A 725 0.17 12.63 -5.66
C PRO A 725 1.40 11.94 -5.06
N PRO A 726 2.49 12.67 -4.80
CA PRO A 726 3.63 12.11 -4.10
C PRO A 726 3.18 11.65 -2.71
N GLN A 727 3.80 10.57 -2.20
CA GLN A 727 3.50 10.04 -0.87
C GLN A 727 3.58 11.13 0.22
N ASP A 728 4.53 12.05 0.08
CA ASP A 728 4.70 13.21 0.94
C ASP A 728 3.43 14.07 1.04
N TYR A 729 2.75 14.30 -0.09
CA TYR A 729 1.50 15.05 -0.12
C TYR A 729 0.34 14.25 0.48
N LEU A 730 0.21 12.95 0.15
CA LEU A 730 -0.85 12.09 0.71
C LEU A 730 -0.80 12.02 2.24
N LEU A 731 0.42 11.99 2.82
CA LEU A 731 0.60 12.02 4.27
C LEU A 731 0.09 13.33 4.89
N LEU A 732 0.39 14.48 4.27
CA LEU A 732 -0.09 15.79 4.72
C LEU A 732 -1.60 15.95 4.49
N GLU A 733 -2.13 15.46 3.37
CA GLU A 733 -3.55 15.43 3.06
C GLU A 733 -4.33 14.64 4.12
N ALA A 734 -3.89 13.41 4.44
CA ALA A 734 -4.47 12.58 5.49
C ALA A 734 -4.47 13.27 6.85
N TYR A 735 -3.37 13.95 7.21
CA TYR A 735 -3.27 14.72 8.44
C TYR A 735 -4.27 15.88 8.49
N LEU A 736 -4.43 16.63 7.40
CA LEU A 736 -5.40 17.72 7.33
C LEU A 736 -6.83 17.23 7.51
N TYR A 737 -7.19 16.09 6.90
CA TYR A 737 -8.51 15.46 7.10
C TYR A 737 -8.71 15.04 8.57
N GLU A 738 -7.69 14.46 9.20
CA GLU A 738 -7.74 14.09 10.62
C GLU A 738 -7.95 15.33 11.52
N GLN A 739 -7.23 16.43 11.26
CA GLN A 739 -7.39 17.67 12.04
C GLN A 739 -8.76 18.31 11.81
N SER A 740 -9.27 18.28 10.58
CA SER A 740 -10.64 18.75 10.26
C SER A 740 -11.70 17.99 11.06
N VAL A 741 -11.60 16.65 11.12
CA VAL A 741 -12.52 15.81 11.92
C VAL A 741 -12.39 16.11 13.41
N ARG A 742 -11.16 16.22 13.91
CA ARG A 742 -10.90 16.49 15.33
C ARG A 742 -11.43 17.84 15.80
N LEU A 743 -11.22 18.87 14.99
CA LEU A 743 -11.69 20.23 15.26
C LEU A 743 -13.17 20.41 14.91
N ASN A 744 -13.77 19.42 14.23
CA ASN A 744 -15.14 19.46 13.72
C ASN A 744 -15.41 20.70 12.85
N ILE A 745 -14.48 21.04 11.96
CA ILE A 745 -14.59 22.12 10.98
C ILE A 745 -14.22 21.63 9.58
N PRO A 746 -14.77 22.21 8.50
CA PRO A 746 -14.40 21.83 7.14
C PRO A 746 -12.91 21.99 6.85
N VAL A 747 -12.37 21.17 5.95
CA VAL A 747 -10.95 21.21 5.56
C VAL A 747 -10.56 22.60 5.09
N HIS A 748 -11.39 23.24 4.26
CA HIS A 748 -11.14 24.59 3.74
C HIS A 748 -11.16 25.69 4.81
N ALA A 749 -11.58 25.39 6.04
CA ALA A 749 -11.59 26.30 7.18
C ALA A 749 -10.38 26.09 8.13
N LEU A 750 -9.48 25.15 7.82
CA LEU A 750 -8.25 24.96 8.58
C LEU A 750 -7.30 26.15 8.37
N THR A 751 -6.70 26.61 9.48
CA THR A 751 -5.75 27.73 9.50
C THR A 751 -4.53 27.33 10.33
N PRO A 752 -3.38 28.02 10.19
CA PRO A 752 -2.23 27.78 11.06
C PRO A 752 -2.60 27.90 12.55
N ALA A 753 -3.47 28.84 12.91
CA ALA A 753 -3.93 29.04 14.28
C ALA A 753 -4.78 27.86 14.79
N SER A 754 -5.72 27.37 13.98
CA SER A 754 -6.54 26.22 14.37
C SER A 754 -5.69 24.94 14.47
N LEU A 755 -4.73 24.74 13.56
CA LEU A 755 -3.78 23.62 13.62
C LEU A 755 -2.84 23.73 14.83
N ALA A 756 -2.35 24.91 15.18
CA ALA A 756 -1.51 25.14 16.36
C ALA A 756 -2.27 24.89 17.69
N SER A 757 -3.59 25.14 17.71
CA SER A 757 -4.43 24.89 18.89
C SER A 757 -4.66 23.41 19.17
N THR A 758 -4.33 22.53 18.23
CA THR A 758 -4.40 21.09 18.44
C THR A 758 -3.24 20.66 19.35
N HIS A 759 -3.51 20.53 20.65
CA HIS A 759 -2.59 19.85 21.58
C HIS A 759 -2.48 18.37 21.18
N THR A 760 -1.62 18.07 20.22
CA THR A 760 -1.25 16.71 19.84
C THR A 760 0.11 16.36 20.43
N SER A 761 0.31 15.11 20.81
CA SER A 761 1.64 14.53 21.05
C SER A 761 2.47 14.41 19.75
N ILE A 762 1.85 14.62 18.58
CA ILE A 762 2.47 14.58 17.24
C ILE A 762 3.17 15.91 16.91
N GLY A 763 2.70 17.04 17.45
CA GLY A 763 3.10 18.36 16.99
C GLY A 763 2.60 18.65 15.58
N CYS A 764 2.15 19.88 15.33
CA CYS A 764 1.84 20.30 13.96
C CYS A 764 3.16 20.35 13.16
N PRO A 765 3.25 19.74 11.96
CA PRO A 765 4.41 19.92 11.09
C PRO A 765 4.70 21.42 10.94
N SER A 766 5.94 21.84 11.18
CA SER A 766 6.31 23.27 11.15
C SER A 766 5.95 23.94 9.83
N ALA A 767 5.98 23.17 8.75
CA ALA A 767 5.45 23.54 7.44
C ALA A 767 4.00 24.05 7.46
N LEU A 768 3.11 23.38 8.18
CA LEU A 768 1.69 23.74 8.27
C LEU A 768 1.43 24.93 9.21
N LEU A 769 2.45 25.38 9.94
CA LEU A 769 2.40 26.62 10.73
C LEU A 769 2.76 27.84 9.88
N ASP A 770 3.44 27.65 8.74
CA ASP A 770 3.64 28.70 7.74
C ASP A 770 2.30 28.99 7.01
N PRO A 771 1.79 30.23 7.03
CA PRO A 771 0.49 30.56 6.45
C PRO A 771 0.35 30.23 4.96
N LEU A 772 1.42 30.46 4.18
CA LEU A 772 1.40 30.23 2.73
C LEU A 772 1.35 28.73 2.41
N THR A 773 2.20 27.96 3.07
CA THR A 773 2.26 26.50 2.96
C THR A 773 0.95 25.86 3.40
N CYS A 774 0.43 26.27 4.56
CA CYS A 774 -0.86 25.82 5.06
C CYS A 774 -1.98 26.10 4.06
N CYS A 775 -2.05 27.32 3.53
CA CYS A 775 -3.07 27.71 2.56
C CYS A 775 -3.02 26.84 1.28
N ALA A 776 -1.82 26.64 0.72
CA ALA A 776 -1.64 25.81 -0.48
C ALA A 776 -2.08 24.36 -0.28
N LEU A 777 -1.65 23.74 0.83
CA LEU A 777 -1.96 22.35 1.14
C LEU A 777 -3.46 22.17 1.45
N VAL A 778 -4.05 23.05 2.26
CA VAL A 778 -5.48 23.05 2.60
C VAL A 778 -6.35 23.25 1.36
N ALA A 779 -6.03 24.23 0.51
CA ALA A 779 -6.78 24.51 -0.71
C ALA A 779 -6.75 23.32 -1.66
N CYS A 780 -5.58 22.71 -1.85
CA CYS A 780 -5.42 21.52 -2.69
C CYS A 780 -6.20 20.32 -2.12
N ALA A 781 -6.11 20.06 -0.81
CA ALA A 781 -6.83 18.96 -0.16
C ALA A 781 -8.36 19.14 -0.27
N ALA A 782 -8.86 20.36 -0.01
CA ALA A 782 -10.28 20.67 -0.17
C ALA A 782 -10.77 20.51 -1.63
N LYS A 783 -9.95 20.93 -2.62
CA LYS A 783 -10.23 20.73 -4.04
C LYS A 783 -10.31 19.25 -4.40
N ARG A 784 -9.33 18.46 -3.97
CA ARG A 784 -9.30 17.00 -4.22
C ARG A 784 -10.50 16.27 -3.63
N LEU A 785 -10.95 16.61 -2.41
CA LEU A 785 -12.18 16.02 -1.87
C LEU A 785 -13.39 16.24 -2.77
N ARG A 786 -13.55 17.46 -3.31
CA ARG A 786 -14.64 17.78 -4.23
C ARG A 786 -14.49 17.02 -5.55
N GLU A 787 -13.28 16.98 -6.10
CA GLU A 787 -12.97 16.20 -7.32
C GLU A 787 -13.27 14.70 -7.15
N LYS A 788 -13.01 14.12 -5.97
CA LYS A 788 -13.32 12.71 -5.68
C LYS A 788 -14.83 12.43 -5.66
N VAL A 789 -15.64 13.38 -5.14
CA VAL A 789 -17.12 13.29 -5.18
C VAL A 789 -17.63 13.40 -6.62
N GLU A 790 -17.11 14.37 -7.39
CA GLU A 790 -17.50 14.55 -8.80
C GLU A 790 -17.05 13.36 -9.66
N ALA A 791 -15.87 12.80 -9.40
CA ALA A 791 -15.43 11.55 -9.99
C ALA A 791 -16.41 10.40 -9.69
N GLY A 792 -16.98 10.34 -8.48
CA GLY A 792 -18.00 9.34 -8.13
C GLY A 792 -19.32 9.50 -8.87
N ILE A 793 -19.71 10.73 -9.16
CA ILE A 793 -20.86 11.02 -10.02
C ILE A 793 -20.58 10.52 -11.44
N ASN A 794 -19.44 10.93 -12.03
CA ASN A 794 -19.06 10.52 -13.38
C ASN A 794 -18.89 8.99 -13.50
N ALA A 795 -18.30 8.36 -12.49
CA ALA A 795 -18.13 6.92 -12.42
C ALA A 795 -19.48 6.18 -12.39
N SER A 796 -20.49 6.76 -11.74
CA SER A 796 -21.84 6.22 -11.77
C SER A 796 -22.47 6.31 -13.17
N GLU A 797 -22.07 7.28 -13.98
CA GLU A 797 -22.63 7.55 -15.31
C GLU A 797 -21.90 6.81 -16.46
N ILE A 798 -21.00 5.87 -16.13
CA ILE A 798 -20.31 5.04 -17.14
C ILE A 798 -21.35 4.23 -17.93
N THR A 799 -21.23 4.27 -19.25
CA THR A 799 -22.13 3.59 -20.20
C THR A 799 -21.33 2.89 -21.31
N ASN A 800 -21.93 1.87 -21.93
CA ASN A 800 -21.43 1.04 -23.03
C ASN A 800 -20.11 0.32 -22.73
N LYS A 801 -19.92 -0.13 -21.48
CA LYS A 801 -18.73 -0.86 -21.03
C LYS A 801 -19.06 -2.31 -20.66
N SER A 802 -18.12 -3.21 -20.94
CA SER A 802 -18.07 -4.52 -20.27
C SER A 802 -17.35 -4.35 -18.93
N ILE A 803 -18.01 -4.74 -17.84
CA ILE A 803 -17.56 -4.58 -16.47
C ILE A 803 -17.48 -5.96 -15.81
N MET A 804 -16.32 -6.30 -15.25
CA MET A 804 -16.11 -7.51 -14.49
C MET A 804 -15.99 -7.17 -13.00
N HIS A 805 -16.96 -7.58 -12.21
CA HIS A 805 -16.91 -7.51 -10.76
C HIS A 805 -16.26 -8.78 -10.21
N THR A 806 -15.28 -8.66 -9.31
CA THR A 806 -14.65 -9.83 -8.68
C THR A 806 -14.82 -9.78 -7.17
N GLY A 807 -15.28 -10.90 -6.59
CA GLY A 807 -15.50 -11.11 -5.16
C GLY A 807 -14.63 -12.25 -4.63
N PRO A 808 -13.82 -12.05 -3.58
CA PRO A 808 -13.20 -13.15 -2.87
C PRO A 808 -14.23 -14.19 -2.39
N HIS A 809 -15.29 -13.71 -1.75
CA HIS A 809 -16.46 -14.44 -1.30
C HIS A 809 -17.75 -13.87 -1.89
N HIS A 810 -18.81 -14.66 -1.81
CA HIS A 810 -20.15 -14.45 -2.35
C HIS A 810 -20.92 -13.24 -1.80
N ASP A 811 -20.45 -12.63 -0.70
CA ASP A 811 -21.05 -11.46 -0.05
C ASP A 811 -20.25 -10.17 -0.25
N ASP A 812 -19.02 -10.25 -0.75
CA ASP A 812 -18.09 -9.12 -0.72
C ASP A 812 -18.54 -7.97 -1.62
N VAL A 813 -19.01 -8.25 -2.84
CA VAL A 813 -19.44 -7.23 -3.81
C VAL A 813 -20.75 -6.57 -3.35
N GLU A 814 -21.65 -7.38 -2.82
CA GLU A 814 -22.97 -7.00 -2.32
C GLU A 814 -22.87 -6.08 -1.11
N LEU A 815 -21.97 -6.39 -0.18
CA LEU A 815 -21.80 -5.61 1.05
C LEU A 815 -20.91 -4.38 0.86
N SER A 816 -19.95 -4.40 -0.07
CA SER A 816 -18.98 -3.32 -0.21
C SER A 816 -19.52 -2.10 -0.95
N TYR A 817 -20.06 -2.27 -2.17
CA TYR A 817 -20.44 -1.14 -3.01
C TYR A 817 -21.75 -1.32 -3.80
N HIS A 818 -22.61 -2.27 -3.44
CA HIS A 818 -23.90 -2.45 -4.12
C HIS A 818 -24.78 -1.20 -4.13
N GLY A 819 -24.86 -0.48 -3.01
CA GLY A 819 -25.61 0.78 -2.94
C GLY A 819 -25.17 1.80 -3.99
N ALA A 820 -23.92 1.73 -4.46
CA ALA A 820 -23.36 2.58 -5.51
C ALA A 820 -23.56 2.05 -6.94
N MET A 821 -23.94 0.78 -7.13
CA MET A 821 -24.03 0.12 -8.45
C MET A 821 -25.34 0.37 -9.20
N HIS A 822 -26.40 0.90 -8.57
CA HIS A 822 -27.73 1.01 -9.19
C HIS A 822 -27.74 1.77 -10.53
N VAL A 823 -26.81 2.72 -10.73
CA VAL A 823 -26.65 3.44 -12.01
C VAL A 823 -25.86 2.61 -13.04
N MET A 824 -24.80 1.90 -12.62
CA MET A 824 -24.02 0.99 -13.49
C MET A 824 -24.85 -0.22 -13.98
N LEU A 825 -25.83 -0.62 -13.17
CA LEU A 825 -26.81 -1.67 -13.47
C LEU A 825 -28.00 -1.14 -14.28
N GLY A 826 -28.13 0.18 -14.47
CA GLY A 826 -29.16 0.79 -15.32
C GLY A 826 -30.57 0.82 -14.74
N ARG A 827 -30.74 0.90 -13.41
CA ARG A 827 -32.06 0.97 -12.75
C ARG A 827 -32.63 2.40 -12.79
N GLU A 828 -33.92 2.57 -13.09
CA GLU A 828 -34.59 3.88 -13.03
C GLU A 828 -35.08 4.20 -11.60
N GLN A 829 -35.08 5.49 -11.22
CA GLN A 829 -35.75 6.01 -10.01
C GLN A 829 -37.04 6.74 -10.41
N ASN A 830 -38.12 6.49 -9.69
CA ASN A 830 -39.35 7.26 -9.70
C ASN A 830 -39.10 8.67 -9.13
N PRO A 831 -39.95 9.65 -9.47
CA PRO A 831 -39.89 11.01 -8.92
C PRO A 831 -40.04 11.10 -7.39
N ASP A 832 -40.56 10.05 -6.74
CA ASP A 832 -40.71 9.96 -5.28
C ASP A 832 -39.51 9.28 -4.59
N GLY A 833 -38.45 8.96 -5.34
CA GLY A 833 -37.24 8.30 -4.85
C GLY A 833 -37.30 6.77 -4.84
N THR A 834 -38.44 6.14 -5.16
CA THR A 834 -38.56 4.68 -5.23
C THR A 834 -38.08 4.15 -6.59
N HIS A 835 -37.45 2.99 -6.72
CA HIS A 835 -36.96 2.54 -8.03
C HIS A 835 -38.09 2.02 -8.95
N VAL A 836 -38.06 2.35 -10.26
CA VAL A 836 -39.00 1.82 -11.26
C VAL A 836 -38.70 0.34 -11.50
N ASN A 837 -39.73 -0.49 -11.42
CA ASN A 837 -39.66 -1.93 -11.66
C ASN A 837 -39.56 -2.33 -13.14
N GLN A 838 -39.20 -1.43 -14.06
CA GLN A 838 -39.22 -1.70 -15.49
C GLN A 838 -37.89 -2.24 -16.03
N VAL A 839 -38.02 -2.81 -17.23
CA VAL A 839 -37.10 -3.67 -17.98
C VAL A 839 -35.66 -3.13 -17.95
N LEU A 840 -34.66 -4.03 -17.98
CA LEU A 840 -33.51 -3.98 -18.89
C LEU A 840 -32.43 -4.99 -18.45
N GLY A 841 -32.42 -6.16 -19.10
CA GLY A 841 -31.22 -7.00 -19.25
C GLY A 841 -30.15 -6.36 -20.17
N GLU A 842 -30.43 -5.14 -20.65
CA GLU A 842 -29.56 -4.23 -21.39
C GLU A 842 -29.60 -2.88 -20.68
N ALA A 843 -28.83 -2.73 -19.59
CA ALA A 843 -28.80 -1.56 -18.70
C ALA A 843 -28.95 -0.22 -19.45
N ARG A 844 -29.64 0.78 -18.86
CA ARG A 844 -29.64 2.17 -19.37
C ARG A 844 -28.19 2.57 -19.67
N GLY A 845 -27.87 2.73 -20.96
CA GLY A 845 -26.53 3.03 -21.44
C GLY A 845 -25.69 1.85 -21.96
N GLY A 846 -26.18 0.62 -22.09
CA GLY A 846 -25.48 -0.46 -22.81
C GLY A 846 -24.33 -1.15 -22.08
N ASN A 847 -24.22 -1.01 -20.76
CA ASN A 847 -23.22 -1.76 -19.98
C ASN A 847 -23.55 -3.27 -19.94
N THR A 848 -22.50 -4.10 -19.95
CA THR A 848 -22.59 -5.54 -19.70
C THR A 848 -21.82 -5.87 -18.42
N ASN A 849 -22.54 -6.16 -17.34
CA ASN A 849 -21.96 -6.48 -16.04
C ASN A 849 -21.80 -7.99 -15.86
N HIS A 850 -20.64 -8.42 -15.39
CA HIS A 850 -20.32 -9.80 -15.02
C HIS A 850 -19.85 -9.84 -13.58
N PHE A 851 -20.17 -10.91 -12.85
CA PHE A 851 -19.78 -11.10 -11.46
C PHE A 851 -19.01 -12.41 -11.34
N ALA A 852 -17.80 -12.37 -10.79
CA ALA A 852 -16.92 -13.52 -10.64
C ALA A 852 -16.53 -13.71 -9.17
N TYR A 853 -16.94 -14.83 -8.60
CA TYR A 853 -16.63 -15.22 -7.23
C TYR A 853 -15.53 -16.28 -7.25
N LEU A 854 -14.42 -15.97 -6.57
CA LEU A 854 -13.21 -16.78 -6.70
C LEU A 854 -13.23 -18.01 -5.81
N THR A 855 -13.69 -17.88 -4.56
CA THR A 855 -13.82 -19.03 -3.65
C THR A 855 -15.22 -19.63 -3.71
N SER A 856 -15.40 -20.80 -3.10
CA SER A 856 -16.71 -21.45 -2.96
C SER A 856 -17.45 -21.06 -1.68
N GLY A 857 -16.78 -20.39 -0.72
CA GLY A 857 -17.40 -19.95 0.53
C GLY A 857 -18.04 -21.05 1.39
N PHE A 858 -17.70 -22.33 1.18
CA PHE A 858 -18.36 -23.47 1.84
C PHE A 858 -18.26 -23.45 3.37
N HIS A 859 -17.23 -22.80 3.92
CA HIS A 859 -17.04 -22.61 5.37
C HIS A 859 -18.15 -21.76 6.01
N SER A 860 -18.85 -20.93 5.24
CA SER A 860 -19.94 -20.08 5.74
C SER A 860 -21.27 -20.85 5.90
N VAL A 861 -21.37 -22.08 5.38
CA VAL A 861 -22.59 -22.89 5.43
C VAL A 861 -22.46 -23.91 6.57
N ASN A 862 -23.23 -23.70 7.64
CA ASN A 862 -23.23 -24.58 8.80
C ASN A 862 -24.13 -25.82 8.63
N GLU A 863 -23.93 -26.80 9.51
CA GLU A 863 -24.65 -28.07 9.53
C GLU A 863 -26.14 -27.86 9.84
N SER A 864 -26.48 -26.93 10.74
CA SER A 864 -27.87 -26.62 11.09
C SER A 864 -28.68 -26.09 9.89
N TYR A 865 -28.05 -25.34 9.00
CA TYR A 865 -28.67 -24.88 7.77
C TYR A 865 -28.96 -26.06 6.83
N LEU A 866 -27.98 -26.93 6.61
CA LEU A 866 -28.18 -28.14 5.79
C LEU A 866 -29.26 -29.05 6.37
N GLN A 867 -29.29 -29.22 7.69
CA GLN A 867 -30.32 -29.96 8.39
C GLN A 867 -31.70 -29.35 8.17
N ALA A 868 -31.85 -28.03 8.35
CA ALA A 868 -33.12 -27.34 8.14
C ALA A 868 -33.64 -27.51 6.70
N GLN A 869 -32.75 -27.40 5.70
CA GLN A 869 -33.12 -27.62 4.29
C GLN A 869 -33.52 -29.08 4.03
N ALA A 870 -32.75 -30.04 4.54
CA ALA A 870 -33.04 -31.47 4.39
C ALA A 870 -34.37 -31.86 5.06
N GLU A 871 -34.63 -31.38 6.28
CA GLU A 871 -35.89 -31.61 7.00
C GLU A 871 -37.09 -30.96 6.30
N ALA A 872 -36.91 -29.77 5.73
CA ALA A 872 -37.96 -29.07 5.01
C ALA A 872 -38.46 -29.87 3.80
N VAL A 873 -37.55 -30.47 3.01
CA VAL A 873 -37.93 -31.17 1.77
C VAL A 873 -38.59 -32.53 2.00
N ILE A 874 -38.33 -33.19 3.14
CA ILE A 874 -38.97 -34.47 3.51
C ILE A 874 -40.25 -34.31 4.34
N ARG A 875 -40.57 -33.09 4.78
CA ARG A 875 -41.77 -32.81 5.57
C ARG A 875 -43.02 -33.07 4.74
N SER A 876 -44.00 -33.74 5.35
CA SER A 876 -45.32 -33.95 4.74
C SER A 876 -46.11 -32.64 4.68
N VAL A 877 -46.65 -32.33 3.52
CA VAL A 877 -47.53 -31.20 3.23
C VAL A 877 -48.85 -31.69 2.62
N PRO A 878 -49.98 -31.00 2.85
CA PRO A 878 -51.24 -31.33 2.17
C PRO A 878 -51.08 -31.24 0.64
N SER A 879 -51.68 -32.18 -0.08
CA SER A 879 -51.66 -32.19 -1.54
C SER A 879 -52.48 -31.00 -2.08
N ALA A 880 -51.94 -30.32 -3.11
CA ALA A 880 -52.59 -29.17 -3.75
C ALA A 880 -53.97 -29.47 -4.37
N THR A 881 -54.35 -30.74 -4.49
CA THR A 881 -55.62 -31.19 -5.06
C THR A 881 -56.58 -31.82 -4.05
N ASP A 882 -56.11 -32.16 -2.83
CA ASP A 882 -56.91 -32.83 -1.79
C ASP A 882 -56.22 -32.72 -0.41
N ASP A 883 -56.82 -31.96 0.50
CA ASP A 883 -56.30 -31.72 1.87
C ASP A 883 -56.22 -32.99 2.74
N THR A 884 -56.82 -34.11 2.31
CA THR A 884 -56.77 -35.40 3.01
C THR A 884 -55.60 -36.29 2.59
N VAL A 885 -54.92 -35.96 1.48
CA VAL A 885 -53.75 -36.68 0.96
C VAL A 885 -52.50 -35.87 1.28
N THR A 886 -51.60 -36.40 2.11
CA THR A 886 -50.30 -35.77 2.38
C THR A 886 -49.22 -36.31 1.46
N THR A 887 -48.48 -35.42 0.80
CA THR A 887 -47.28 -35.74 0.01
C THR A 887 -46.10 -34.99 0.61
N THR A 888 -44.87 -35.45 0.41
CA THR A 888 -43.71 -34.64 0.83
C THR A 888 -43.45 -33.50 -0.15
N PHE A 889 -42.80 -32.42 0.31
CA PHE A 889 -42.37 -31.35 -0.60
C PHE A 889 -41.56 -31.89 -1.78
N LEU A 890 -40.64 -32.83 -1.52
CA LEU A 890 -39.82 -33.50 -2.54
C LEU A 890 -40.69 -34.14 -3.64
N GLU A 891 -41.70 -34.93 -3.25
CA GLU A 891 -42.63 -35.56 -4.20
C GLU A 891 -43.41 -34.53 -5.02
N ALA A 892 -43.89 -33.46 -4.38
CA ALA A 892 -44.59 -32.38 -5.05
C ALA A 892 -43.69 -31.65 -6.07
N ALA A 893 -42.47 -31.30 -5.68
CA ALA A 893 -41.49 -30.60 -6.53
C ALA A 893 -41.06 -31.45 -7.73
N VAL A 894 -40.83 -32.75 -7.53
CA VAL A 894 -40.50 -33.68 -8.63
C VAL A 894 -41.69 -33.84 -9.58
N ARG A 895 -42.91 -34.00 -9.05
CA ARG A 895 -44.14 -34.13 -9.87
C ARG A 895 -44.43 -32.86 -10.67
N ALA A 896 -44.12 -31.70 -10.12
CA ALA A 896 -44.24 -30.40 -10.79
C ALA A 896 -43.13 -30.13 -11.82
N GLY A 897 -42.09 -30.97 -11.89
CA GLY A 897 -40.98 -30.82 -12.84
C GLY A 897 -39.98 -29.72 -12.48
N GLU A 898 -39.95 -29.27 -11.21
CA GLU A 898 -39.13 -28.13 -10.77
C GLU A 898 -37.62 -28.45 -10.82
N ILE A 899 -37.25 -29.72 -10.67
CA ILE A 899 -35.84 -30.17 -10.70
C ILE A 899 -35.23 -29.98 -12.10
N SER A 900 -36.01 -30.22 -13.15
CA SER A 900 -35.60 -30.11 -14.56
C SER A 900 -35.89 -28.74 -15.18
N ARG A 901 -36.50 -27.83 -14.43
CA ARG A 901 -36.86 -26.48 -14.91
C ARG A 901 -35.62 -25.69 -15.31
N ASP A 902 -35.75 -24.72 -16.20
CA ASP A 902 -34.65 -23.80 -16.47
C ASP A 902 -34.27 -23.01 -15.19
N TYR A 903 -32.98 -22.79 -14.95
CA TYR A 903 -32.53 -22.15 -13.71
C TYR A 903 -32.83 -20.64 -13.70
N ASP A 904 -32.76 -19.95 -14.85
CA ASP A 904 -33.14 -18.54 -14.97
C ASP A 904 -34.65 -18.35 -14.70
N ASP A 905 -35.49 -19.32 -15.03
CA ASP A 905 -36.93 -19.30 -14.70
C ASP A 905 -37.16 -19.40 -13.17
N ILE A 906 -36.36 -20.20 -12.47
CA ILE A 906 -36.42 -20.29 -10.99
C ILE A 906 -35.99 -18.96 -10.37
N MET A 907 -34.89 -18.38 -10.85
CA MET A 907 -34.40 -17.08 -10.38
C MET A 907 -35.42 -15.96 -10.66
N THR A 908 -36.11 -16.00 -11.80
CA THR A 908 -37.21 -15.07 -12.11
C THR A 908 -38.35 -15.22 -11.10
N SER A 909 -38.74 -16.45 -10.77
CA SER A 909 -39.76 -16.70 -9.74
C SER A 909 -39.32 -16.19 -8.35
N PHE A 910 -38.02 -16.28 -8.02
CA PHE A 910 -37.50 -15.77 -6.75
C PHE A 910 -37.59 -14.25 -6.69
N ARG A 911 -37.17 -13.57 -7.77
CA ARG A 911 -37.27 -12.12 -7.89
C ARG A 911 -38.71 -11.63 -7.70
N GLU A 912 -39.68 -12.28 -8.35
CA GLU A 912 -41.10 -11.92 -8.21
C GLU A 912 -41.58 -12.09 -6.76
N ALA A 913 -41.19 -13.17 -6.09
CA ALA A 913 -41.51 -13.40 -4.69
C ALA A 913 -40.88 -12.36 -3.75
N PHE A 914 -39.61 -11.98 -3.99
CA PHE A 914 -38.91 -10.96 -3.22
C PHE A 914 -39.64 -9.61 -3.26
N PHE A 915 -39.96 -9.11 -4.45
CA PHE A 915 -40.67 -7.82 -4.58
C PHE A 915 -42.13 -7.89 -4.12
N ALA A 916 -42.77 -9.07 -4.19
CA ALA A 916 -44.09 -9.31 -3.61
C ALA A 916 -44.05 -9.49 -2.08
N LYS A 917 -42.85 -9.49 -1.46
CA LYS A 917 -42.64 -9.80 -0.04
C LYS A 917 -43.25 -11.15 0.38
N ASN A 918 -43.22 -12.13 -0.52
CA ASN A 918 -43.78 -13.47 -0.30
C ASN A 918 -42.68 -14.42 0.25
N ALA A 919 -42.56 -14.47 1.58
CA ALA A 919 -41.57 -15.32 2.26
C ALA A 919 -41.75 -16.82 1.96
N GLU A 920 -42.98 -17.31 1.98
CA GLU A 920 -43.28 -18.73 1.71
C GLU A 920 -42.82 -19.16 0.32
N ARG A 921 -43.02 -18.31 -0.69
CA ARG A 921 -42.56 -18.60 -2.05
C ARG A 921 -41.03 -18.52 -2.18
N MET A 922 -40.36 -17.65 -1.45
CA MET A 922 -38.90 -17.60 -1.42
C MET A 922 -38.31 -18.87 -0.77
N ASP A 923 -38.90 -19.33 0.33
CA ASP A 923 -38.51 -20.57 1.01
C ASP A 923 -38.73 -21.80 0.11
N TYR A 924 -39.88 -21.86 -0.59
CA TYR A 924 -40.15 -22.89 -1.60
C TYR A 924 -39.04 -22.97 -2.65
N ILE A 925 -38.59 -21.81 -3.16
CA ILE A 925 -37.56 -21.75 -4.21
C ILE A 925 -36.21 -22.20 -3.68
N GLU A 926 -35.84 -21.81 -2.46
CA GLU A 926 -34.62 -22.30 -1.81
C GLU A 926 -34.60 -23.83 -1.68
N GLN A 927 -35.73 -24.42 -1.29
CA GLN A 927 -35.88 -25.87 -1.18
C GLN A 927 -35.78 -26.58 -2.53
N VAL A 928 -36.33 -25.99 -3.61
CA VAL A 928 -36.13 -26.49 -4.99
C VAL A 928 -34.65 -26.44 -5.37
N ILE A 929 -33.96 -25.33 -5.09
CA ILE A 929 -32.52 -25.19 -5.37
C ILE A 929 -31.73 -26.25 -4.61
N PHE A 930 -32.01 -26.45 -3.32
CA PHE A 930 -31.35 -27.48 -2.52
C PHE A 930 -31.46 -28.87 -3.15
N LEU A 931 -32.68 -29.29 -3.56
CA LEU A 931 -32.88 -30.58 -4.24
C LEU A 931 -32.12 -30.69 -5.56
N ARG A 932 -32.08 -29.60 -6.35
CA ARG A 932 -31.29 -29.57 -7.59
C ARG A 932 -29.80 -29.72 -7.32
N LYS A 933 -29.28 -29.08 -6.28
CA LYS A 933 -27.87 -29.18 -5.90
C LYS A 933 -27.51 -30.54 -5.32
N VAL A 934 -28.43 -31.19 -4.59
CA VAL A 934 -28.30 -32.61 -4.21
C VAL A 934 -28.23 -33.49 -5.47
N ALA A 935 -29.12 -33.29 -6.45
CA ALA A 935 -29.07 -34.06 -7.70
C ALA A 935 -27.72 -33.88 -8.42
N GLU A 936 -27.23 -32.64 -8.52
CA GLU A 936 -25.98 -32.27 -9.18
C GLU A 936 -24.74 -32.90 -8.50
N VAL A 937 -24.61 -32.74 -7.18
CA VAL A 937 -23.43 -33.19 -6.41
C VAL A 937 -23.25 -34.71 -6.49
N TRP A 938 -24.34 -35.47 -6.40
CA TRP A 938 -24.30 -36.93 -6.42
C TRP A 938 -24.59 -37.53 -7.80
N ASN A 939 -24.60 -36.71 -8.87
CA ASN A 939 -24.87 -37.13 -10.25
C ASN A 939 -26.15 -37.98 -10.39
N ILE A 940 -27.20 -37.64 -9.63
CA ILE A 940 -28.49 -38.32 -9.70
C ILE A 940 -29.10 -37.95 -11.04
N SER A 941 -29.13 -38.94 -11.93
CA SER A 941 -29.63 -38.75 -13.29
C SER A 941 -31.12 -38.39 -13.23
N ILE A 942 -31.56 -37.59 -14.22
CA ILE A 942 -32.97 -37.24 -14.40
C ILE A 942 -33.61 -38.13 -15.50
N PRO A 943 -33.75 -39.47 -15.37
CA PRO A 943 -34.60 -40.22 -16.27
C PRO A 943 -35.95 -40.56 -15.65
N SER A 944 -36.92 -40.76 -16.54
CA SER A 944 -38.21 -41.39 -16.26
C SER A 944 -38.00 -42.83 -15.77
N PRO A 945 -38.81 -43.35 -14.82
CA PRO A 945 -39.99 -42.71 -14.20
C PRO A 945 -39.68 -41.80 -12.99
N TYR A 946 -40.56 -40.83 -12.74
CA TYR A 946 -40.46 -39.88 -11.60
C TYR A 946 -40.30 -40.55 -10.23
N SER A 947 -40.80 -41.79 -10.06
CA SER A 947 -40.63 -42.59 -8.85
C SER A 947 -39.16 -42.84 -8.52
N ASP A 948 -38.32 -43.06 -9.53
CA ASP A 948 -36.92 -43.46 -9.33
C ASP A 948 -36.07 -42.23 -8.97
N LEU A 949 -36.35 -41.07 -9.60
CA LEU A 949 -35.76 -39.79 -9.21
C LEU A 949 -36.16 -39.39 -7.79
N THR A 950 -37.43 -39.54 -7.44
CA THR A 950 -37.95 -39.26 -6.09
C THR A 950 -37.26 -40.15 -5.07
N ALA A 951 -37.14 -41.46 -5.35
CA ALA A 951 -36.47 -42.41 -4.46
C ALA A 951 -34.98 -42.09 -4.27
N ALA A 952 -34.25 -41.79 -5.35
CA ALA A 952 -32.82 -41.48 -5.29
C ALA A 952 -32.52 -40.16 -4.53
N LEU A 953 -33.33 -39.12 -4.75
CA LEU A 953 -33.22 -37.87 -4.00
C LEU A 953 -33.55 -38.09 -2.52
N ARG A 954 -34.62 -38.82 -2.23
CA ARG A 954 -35.01 -39.17 -0.87
C ARG A 954 -33.91 -39.94 -0.16
N GLU A 955 -33.35 -40.97 -0.79
CA GLU A 955 -32.24 -41.76 -0.23
C GLU A 955 -31.07 -40.85 0.19
N ARG A 956 -30.70 -39.89 -0.66
CA ARG A 956 -29.60 -38.98 -0.35
C ARG A 956 -29.92 -37.98 0.75
N VAL A 957 -31.13 -37.44 0.77
CA VAL A 957 -31.56 -36.52 1.84
C VAL A 957 -31.70 -37.25 3.18
N ASP A 958 -32.25 -38.45 3.18
CA ASP A 958 -32.34 -39.31 4.36
C ASP A 958 -30.93 -39.68 4.85
N TRP A 959 -30.00 -39.99 3.96
CA TRP A 959 -28.58 -40.19 4.31
C TRP A 959 -27.96 -38.95 4.96
N LEU A 960 -28.23 -37.73 4.46
CA LEU A 960 -27.75 -36.51 5.11
C LEU A 960 -28.25 -36.41 6.54
N LEU A 961 -29.53 -36.70 6.78
CA LEU A 961 -30.17 -36.57 8.09
C LEU A 961 -29.84 -37.68 9.08
N THR A 962 -29.50 -38.88 8.60
CA THR A 962 -29.32 -40.06 9.46
C THR A 962 -27.86 -40.51 9.57
N GLU A 963 -27.06 -40.32 8.52
CA GLU A 963 -25.69 -40.82 8.45
C GLU A 963 -24.64 -39.70 8.53
N TYR A 964 -24.86 -38.56 7.88
CA TYR A 964 -23.87 -37.47 7.89
C TYR A 964 -24.04 -36.51 9.08
N LEU A 965 -25.15 -35.76 9.14
CA LEU A 965 -25.35 -34.67 10.10
C LEU A 965 -25.30 -35.11 11.57
N PRO A 966 -25.87 -36.27 11.98
CA PRO A 966 -25.78 -36.71 13.38
C PRO A 966 -24.39 -37.15 13.82
N HIS A 967 -23.50 -37.47 12.88
CA HIS A 967 -22.17 -38.02 13.15
C HIS A 967 -21.03 -37.04 12.83
N HIS A 968 -21.32 -35.89 12.22
CA HIS A 968 -20.36 -34.83 11.91
C HIS A 968 -20.42 -33.75 12.98
N ASN A 969 -19.34 -33.57 13.74
CA ASN A 969 -19.27 -32.55 14.77
C ASN A 969 -18.76 -31.22 14.19
N PRO A 970 -19.18 -30.07 14.74
CA PRO A 970 -18.63 -28.77 14.41
C PRO A 970 -17.10 -28.76 14.49
N GLY A 971 -16.47 -28.50 13.35
CA GLY A 971 -15.03 -28.52 13.23
C GLY A 971 -14.43 -29.87 12.84
N ASP A 972 -15.20 -30.90 12.45
CA ASP A 972 -14.67 -32.09 11.77
C ASP A 972 -14.31 -31.81 10.30
N ASN A 973 -13.46 -32.66 9.70
CA ASN A 973 -13.14 -32.58 8.28
C ASN A 973 -14.42 -32.68 7.44
N ILE A 974 -14.63 -31.72 6.54
CA ILE A 974 -15.81 -31.72 5.69
C ILE A 974 -15.53 -32.62 4.47
N PRO A 975 -16.34 -33.67 4.23
CA PRO A 975 -16.19 -34.51 3.03
C PRO A 975 -16.32 -33.69 1.75
N LYS A 976 -15.62 -34.11 0.68
CA LYS A 976 -15.50 -33.29 -0.54
C LYS A 976 -16.84 -33.04 -1.24
N ASP A 977 -17.73 -34.03 -1.27
CA ASP A 977 -19.09 -33.88 -1.78
C ASP A 977 -19.91 -32.89 -0.94
N ILE A 978 -19.75 -32.90 0.38
CA ILE A 978 -20.38 -31.92 1.27
C ILE A 978 -19.79 -30.52 1.08
N GLN A 979 -18.46 -30.38 0.90
CA GLN A 979 -17.86 -29.08 0.57
C GLN A 979 -18.45 -28.50 -0.71
N ILE A 980 -18.68 -29.34 -1.73
CA ILE A 980 -19.33 -28.92 -2.99
C ILE A 980 -20.79 -28.54 -2.73
N LEU A 981 -21.56 -29.34 -1.99
CA LEU A 981 -22.96 -29.01 -1.67
C LEU A 981 -23.07 -27.68 -0.91
N LYS A 982 -22.27 -27.51 0.15
CA LYS A 982 -22.18 -26.26 0.92
C LYS A 982 -21.80 -25.07 0.02
N GLY A 983 -20.80 -25.25 -0.84
CA GLY A 983 -20.40 -24.25 -1.82
C GLY A 983 -21.54 -23.89 -2.79
N CYS A 984 -22.24 -24.87 -3.34
CA CYS A 984 -23.41 -24.66 -4.19
C CYS A 984 -24.52 -23.88 -3.49
N MET A 985 -24.75 -24.11 -2.20
CA MET A 985 -25.72 -23.35 -1.43
C MET A 985 -25.28 -21.88 -1.30
N ARG A 986 -24.01 -21.64 -0.98
CA ARG A 986 -23.42 -20.28 -0.95
C ARG A 986 -23.54 -19.56 -2.29
N GLU A 987 -23.21 -20.24 -3.38
CA GLU A 987 -23.34 -19.74 -4.75
C GLU A 987 -24.78 -19.32 -5.06
N SER A 988 -25.76 -20.11 -4.63
CA SER A 988 -27.18 -19.81 -4.85
C SER A 988 -27.70 -18.59 -4.09
N GLU A 989 -27.07 -18.18 -2.97
CA GLU A 989 -27.43 -16.96 -2.26
C GLU A 989 -27.11 -15.73 -3.12
N THR A 990 -25.93 -15.72 -3.73
CA THR A 990 -25.50 -14.71 -4.69
C THR A 990 -26.33 -14.72 -5.97
N ASP A 991 -26.62 -15.90 -6.52
CA ASP A 991 -27.48 -16.03 -7.70
C ASP A 991 -28.85 -15.38 -7.45
N ARG A 992 -29.47 -15.69 -6.30
CA ARG A 992 -30.74 -15.10 -5.86
C ARG A 992 -30.62 -13.59 -5.64
N TYR A 993 -29.52 -13.11 -5.08
CA TYR A 993 -29.27 -11.69 -4.90
C TYR A 993 -29.24 -10.96 -6.25
N TRP A 994 -28.48 -11.47 -7.21
CA TRP A 994 -28.41 -10.89 -8.55
C TRP A 994 -29.68 -11.09 -9.38
N ALA A 995 -30.47 -12.11 -9.07
CA ALA A 995 -31.81 -12.26 -9.62
C ALA A 995 -32.71 -11.09 -9.23
N THR A 996 -32.60 -10.54 -8.00
CA THR A 996 -33.34 -9.31 -7.62
C THR A 996 -33.01 -8.13 -8.54
N ALA A 997 -31.80 -8.12 -9.09
CA ALA A 997 -31.31 -7.14 -10.06
C ALA A 997 -31.66 -7.45 -11.53
N LYS A 998 -32.42 -8.52 -11.81
CA LYS A 998 -32.66 -9.06 -13.17
C LYS A 998 -31.36 -9.45 -13.90
N MET A 999 -30.31 -9.84 -13.18
CA MET A 999 -29.08 -10.32 -13.82
C MET A 999 -29.29 -11.71 -14.40
N PRO A 1000 -28.93 -11.97 -15.68
CA PRO A 1000 -28.92 -13.32 -16.22
C PRO A 1000 -27.85 -14.19 -15.54
N MET A 1001 -28.18 -15.44 -15.21
CA MET A 1001 -27.25 -16.31 -14.46
C MET A 1001 -26.00 -16.67 -15.26
N ASN A 1002 -26.03 -16.60 -16.60
CA ASN A 1002 -24.82 -16.74 -17.42
C ASN A 1002 -23.81 -15.58 -17.29
N ARG A 1003 -24.14 -14.54 -16.51
CA ARG A 1003 -23.25 -13.42 -16.15
C ARG A 1003 -22.71 -13.50 -14.73
N VAL A 1004 -23.14 -14.49 -13.94
CA VAL A 1004 -22.62 -14.78 -12.59
C VAL A 1004 -21.73 -16.02 -12.69
N HIS A 1005 -20.48 -15.92 -12.25
CA HIS A 1005 -19.43 -16.93 -12.44
C HIS A 1005 -18.86 -17.35 -11.10
N HIS A 1006 -18.81 -18.66 -10.86
CA HIS A 1006 -18.26 -19.25 -9.63
C HIS A 1006 -17.01 -20.06 -9.98
N LEU A 1007 -15.81 -19.53 -9.69
CA LEU A 1007 -14.53 -20.09 -10.18
C LEU A 1007 -13.98 -21.22 -9.31
N ARG A 1008 -14.34 -21.28 -8.02
CA ARG A 1008 -13.93 -22.33 -7.07
C ARG A 1008 -12.40 -22.58 -7.08
N SER A 1009 -11.64 -21.53 -6.83
CA SER A 1009 -10.18 -21.52 -6.68
C SER A 1009 -9.70 -22.66 -5.77
N LYS A 1010 -8.66 -23.37 -6.19
CA LYS A 1010 -8.19 -24.60 -5.55
C LYS A 1010 -7.36 -24.38 -4.31
N PHE A 1011 -6.86 -23.15 -4.10
CA PHE A 1011 -6.19 -22.81 -2.85
C PHE A 1011 -7.15 -22.78 -1.64
N TYR A 1012 -8.47 -22.66 -1.87
CA TYR A 1012 -9.48 -22.58 -0.82
C TYR A 1012 -9.89 -23.98 -0.35
N THR A 1013 -9.29 -24.44 0.76
CA THR A 1013 -9.44 -25.81 1.31
C THR A 1013 -9.95 -25.80 2.77
N ASP A 1014 -10.23 -26.98 3.32
CA ASP A 1014 -10.55 -27.21 4.76
C ASP A 1014 -9.29 -27.45 5.61
N ASP A 1015 -8.10 -27.17 5.06
CA ASP A 1015 -6.85 -27.29 5.79
C ASP A 1015 -6.69 -26.13 6.79
N PHE A 1016 -6.07 -26.40 7.95
CA PHE A 1016 -5.84 -25.39 8.98
C PHE A 1016 -4.98 -24.21 8.46
N PHE A 1017 -3.97 -24.50 7.63
CA PHE A 1017 -3.20 -23.52 6.86
C PHE A 1017 -3.41 -23.76 5.36
N THR A 1018 -4.07 -22.82 4.67
CA THR A 1018 -4.39 -22.97 3.25
C THR A 1018 -3.15 -22.71 2.37
N PRO A 1019 -3.00 -23.42 1.23
CA PRO A 1019 -1.87 -23.22 0.31
C PRO A 1019 -1.93 -21.86 -0.40
N MET A 1020 -0.81 -21.44 -1.01
CA MET A 1020 -0.78 -20.26 -1.88
C MET A 1020 -1.41 -20.58 -3.25
N PRO A 1021 -2.07 -19.60 -3.90
CA PRO A 1021 -2.66 -19.79 -5.22
C PRO A 1021 -1.59 -20.13 -6.28
N SER A 1022 -1.99 -20.91 -7.28
CA SER A 1022 -1.13 -21.29 -8.40
C SER A 1022 -1.58 -20.66 -9.72
N VAL A 1023 -0.66 -20.58 -10.68
CA VAL A 1023 -0.98 -20.07 -12.02
C VAL A 1023 -1.99 -20.98 -12.73
N THR A 1024 -1.78 -22.30 -12.67
CA THR A 1024 -2.59 -23.28 -13.41
C THR A 1024 -4.00 -23.41 -12.84
N ASP A 1025 -4.11 -23.60 -11.53
CA ASP A 1025 -5.38 -23.95 -10.90
C ASP A 1025 -6.25 -22.75 -10.55
N ASP A 1026 -5.66 -21.56 -10.42
CA ASP A 1026 -6.37 -20.36 -9.97
C ASP A 1026 -6.30 -19.19 -10.96
N ALA A 1027 -5.10 -18.77 -11.39
CA ALA A 1027 -4.95 -17.60 -12.26
C ALA A 1027 -5.43 -17.86 -13.70
N GLN A 1028 -5.21 -19.06 -14.25
CA GLN A 1028 -5.59 -19.40 -15.62
C GLN A 1028 -7.12 -19.45 -15.83
N PRO A 1029 -7.93 -20.01 -14.91
CA PRO A 1029 -9.39 -19.84 -14.94
C PRO A 1029 -9.84 -18.37 -14.98
N MET A 1030 -9.23 -17.51 -14.16
CA MET A 1030 -9.53 -16.08 -14.17
C MET A 1030 -9.14 -15.43 -15.51
N ALA A 1031 -7.96 -15.74 -16.05
CA ALA A 1031 -7.52 -15.26 -17.36
C ALA A 1031 -8.47 -15.68 -18.49
N ASN A 1032 -8.94 -16.94 -18.47
CA ASN A 1032 -9.91 -17.43 -19.44
C ASN A 1032 -11.22 -16.65 -19.39
N LEU A 1033 -11.70 -16.31 -18.19
CA LEU A 1033 -12.90 -15.51 -18.00
C LEU A 1033 -12.71 -14.07 -18.48
N LEU A 1034 -11.60 -13.41 -18.13
CA LEU A 1034 -11.26 -12.07 -18.62
C LEU A 1034 -11.23 -12.01 -20.14
N LYS A 1035 -10.55 -12.98 -20.78
CA LYS A 1035 -10.52 -13.12 -22.23
C LYS A 1035 -11.91 -13.32 -22.83
N ALA A 1036 -12.76 -14.13 -22.20
CA ALA A 1036 -14.10 -14.39 -22.71
C ALA A 1036 -15.04 -13.17 -22.61
N LYS A 1037 -14.87 -12.32 -21.58
CA LYS A 1037 -15.79 -11.21 -21.29
C LYS A 1037 -15.30 -9.84 -21.71
N GLN A 1038 -14.02 -9.71 -22.07
CA GLN A 1038 -13.41 -8.48 -22.58
C GLN A 1038 -13.72 -7.25 -21.70
N PRO A 1039 -13.47 -7.29 -20.37
CA PRO A 1039 -13.80 -6.17 -19.51
C PRO A 1039 -12.90 -4.97 -19.78
N SER A 1040 -13.51 -3.79 -19.75
CA SER A 1040 -12.83 -2.48 -19.77
C SER A 1040 -12.79 -1.84 -18.38
N VAL A 1041 -13.61 -2.35 -17.45
CA VAL A 1041 -13.55 -2.06 -16.02
C VAL A 1041 -13.50 -3.38 -15.26
N LEU A 1042 -12.58 -3.50 -14.31
CA LEU A 1042 -12.41 -4.66 -13.43
C LEU A 1042 -12.46 -4.19 -11.98
N THR A 1043 -13.37 -4.70 -11.16
CA THR A 1043 -13.34 -4.41 -9.72
C THR A 1043 -12.56 -5.50 -8.99
N VAL A 1044 -11.83 -5.15 -7.92
CA VAL A 1044 -11.03 -6.09 -7.13
C VAL A 1044 -11.02 -5.69 -5.65
N ALA A 1045 -11.05 -6.67 -4.75
CA ALA A 1045 -10.85 -6.42 -3.32
C ALA A 1045 -9.38 -6.06 -3.05
N LEU A 1046 -9.13 -4.86 -2.52
CA LEU A 1046 -7.80 -4.38 -2.14
C LEU A 1046 -7.64 -4.45 -0.62
N ASP A 1047 -7.72 -5.65 -0.04
CA ASP A 1047 -7.55 -5.89 1.40
C ASP A 1047 -6.19 -6.54 1.75
N PRO A 1048 -5.04 -5.91 1.44
CA PRO A 1048 -3.77 -6.61 1.38
C PRO A 1048 -3.15 -6.96 2.74
N GLU A 1049 -3.47 -6.19 3.80
CA GLU A 1049 -2.83 -6.31 5.12
C GLU A 1049 -3.84 -6.44 6.26
N GLY A 1050 -5.11 -6.70 5.96
CA GLY A 1050 -6.17 -6.70 6.97
C GLY A 1050 -6.04 -7.79 8.04
N THR A 1051 -5.56 -8.97 7.64
CA THR A 1051 -5.65 -10.20 8.46
C THR A 1051 -4.48 -11.19 8.26
N GLY A 1052 -3.49 -10.89 7.42
CA GLY A 1052 -2.39 -11.81 7.03
C GLY A 1052 -2.51 -12.28 5.57
N PRO A 1053 -1.80 -13.35 5.14
CA PRO A 1053 -1.98 -14.00 3.83
C PRO A 1053 -3.32 -14.76 3.79
N ASP A 1054 -4.39 -14.00 3.94
CA ASP A 1054 -5.76 -14.47 4.03
C ASP A 1054 -6.35 -14.63 2.63
N THR A 1055 -7.56 -15.17 2.56
CA THR A 1055 -8.31 -15.42 1.33
C THR A 1055 -8.38 -14.19 0.42
N HIS A 1056 -8.61 -12.99 0.96
CA HIS A 1056 -8.67 -11.75 0.17
C HIS A 1056 -7.33 -11.43 -0.52
N TYR A 1057 -6.21 -11.59 0.19
CA TYR A 1057 -4.88 -11.41 -0.39
C TYR A 1057 -4.60 -12.43 -1.50
N LYS A 1058 -4.94 -13.70 -1.28
CA LYS A 1058 -4.76 -14.75 -2.28
C LYS A 1058 -5.63 -14.51 -3.52
N VAL A 1059 -6.87 -14.05 -3.36
CA VAL A 1059 -7.76 -13.66 -4.46
C VAL A 1059 -7.20 -12.46 -5.22
N LEU A 1060 -6.68 -11.44 -4.53
CA LEU A 1060 -5.99 -10.31 -5.16
C LEU A 1060 -4.85 -10.79 -6.07
N LEU A 1061 -4.03 -11.74 -5.60
CA LEU A 1061 -2.96 -12.35 -6.41
C LEU A 1061 -3.52 -13.11 -7.62
N VAL A 1062 -4.62 -13.85 -7.47
CA VAL A 1062 -5.25 -14.59 -8.58
C VAL A 1062 -5.77 -13.63 -9.65
N VAL A 1063 -6.46 -12.56 -9.26
CA VAL A 1063 -6.99 -11.54 -10.19
C VAL A 1063 -5.85 -10.82 -10.89
N ALA A 1064 -4.82 -10.39 -10.16
CA ALA A 1064 -3.65 -9.74 -10.74
C ALA A 1064 -2.88 -10.65 -11.70
N ALA A 1065 -2.65 -11.91 -11.32
CA ALA A 1065 -1.99 -12.89 -12.19
C ALA A 1065 -2.82 -13.19 -13.45
N GLY A 1066 -4.14 -13.35 -13.31
CA GLY A 1066 -5.05 -13.56 -14.44
C GLY A 1066 -5.04 -12.38 -15.41
N LEU A 1067 -5.09 -11.15 -14.89
CA LEU A 1067 -5.00 -9.92 -15.69
C LEU A 1067 -3.64 -9.79 -16.39
N ARG A 1068 -2.54 -10.07 -15.68
CA ARG A 1068 -1.18 -10.06 -16.24
C ARG A 1068 -1.03 -11.07 -17.38
N LEU A 1069 -1.62 -12.27 -17.26
CA LEU A 1069 -1.59 -13.27 -18.32
C LEU A 1069 -2.28 -12.78 -19.60
N VAL A 1070 -3.48 -12.22 -19.51
CA VAL A 1070 -4.23 -11.77 -20.70
C VAL A 1070 -3.61 -10.53 -21.34
N LEU A 1071 -3.06 -9.61 -20.54
CA LEU A 1071 -2.36 -8.43 -21.05
C LEU A 1071 -1.05 -8.81 -21.76
N ASN A 1072 -0.23 -9.67 -21.16
CA ASN A 1072 1.02 -10.14 -21.78
C ASN A 1072 0.78 -10.93 -23.09
N ARG A 1073 -0.38 -11.57 -23.23
CA ARG A 1073 -0.79 -12.31 -24.43
C ARG A 1073 -1.55 -11.43 -25.44
N ASN A 1074 -1.77 -10.15 -25.15
CA ASN A 1074 -2.60 -9.23 -25.95
C ASN A 1074 -4.01 -9.79 -26.23
N GLU A 1075 -4.64 -10.40 -25.23
CA GLU A 1075 -5.94 -11.07 -25.35
C GLU A 1075 -7.14 -10.18 -24.97
N LEU A 1076 -6.89 -8.95 -24.50
CA LEU A 1076 -7.92 -7.95 -24.22
C LEU A 1076 -7.94 -6.86 -25.31
N SER A 1077 -9.14 -6.41 -25.66
CA SER A 1077 -9.35 -5.31 -26.62
C SER A 1077 -8.92 -3.97 -26.06
N ASP A 1078 -9.09 -3.78 -24.74
CA ASP A 1078 -8.53 -2.65 -23.99
C ASP A 1078 -7.17 -3.07 -23.42
N PRO A 1079 -6.05 -2.46 -23.85
CA PRO A 1079 -4.72 -2.82 -23.38
C PRO A 1079 -4.41 -2.29 -21.97
N ASN A 1080 -5.27 -1.42 -21.41
CA ASN A 1080 -5.08 -0.89 -20.07
C ASN A 1080 -6.43 -0.64 -19.38
N PRO A 1081 -7.20 -1.70 -19.06
CA PRO A 1081 -8.53 -1.56 -18.48
C PRO A 1081 -8.46 -0.86 -17.12
N LEU A 1082 -9.54 -0.18 -16.76
CA LEU A 1082 -9.67 0.52 -15.48
C LEU A 1082 -9.91 -0.49 -14.35
N VAL A 1083 -9.12 -0.43 -13.29
CA VAL A 1083 -9.27 -1.28 -12.10
C VAL A 1083 -9.87 -0.47 -10.95
N TRP A 1084 -10.95 -0.98 -10.36
CA TRP A 1084 -11.61 -0.41 -9.18
C TRP A 1084 -11.35 -1.27 -7.96
N GLY A 1085 -10.45 -0.81 -7.11
CA GLY A 1085 -10.22 -1.36 -5.80
C GLY A 1085 -11.34 -0.99 -4.83
N TYR A 1086 -11.98 -1.99 -4.24
CA TYR A 1086 -12.90 -1.81 -3.11
C TYR A 1086 -12.34 -2.51 -1.85
N ARG A 1087 -12.95 -2.24 -0.70
CA ARG A 1087 -12.66 -2.88 0.57
C ARG A 1087 -13.90 -3.62 1.05
N ASN A 1088 -13.73 -4.75 1.73
CA ASN A 1088 -14.84 -5.42 2.43
C ASN A 1088 -15.29 -4.59 3.66
N VAL A 1089 -16.43 -4.91 4.26
CA VAL A 1089 -17.02 -4.25 5.45
C VAL A 1089 -16.15 -4.27 6.72
N TRP A 1090 -14.97 -4.88 6.64
CA TRP A 1090 -13.96 -4.92 7.69
C TRP A 1090 -12.97 -3.75 7.60
N PHE A 1091 -12.84 -3.16 6.42
CA PHE A 1091 -11.85 -2.14 6.11
C PHE A 1091 -12.49 -1.01 5.31
N ASP A 1092 -12.02 0.20 5.55
CA ASP A 1092 -12.48 1.37 4.82
C ASP A 1092 -11.28 2.06 4.18
N PHE A 1093 -11.46 2.58 2.96
CA PHE A 1093 -10.49 3.55 2.46
C PHE A 1093 -10.61 4.83 3.28
N THR A 1094 -9.46 5.42 3.61
CA THR A 1094 -9.46 6.79 4.13
C THR A 1094 -9.83 7.77 3.01
N PRO A 1095 -10.30 8.99 3.33
CA PRO A 1095 -10.54 10.00 2.31
C PRO A 1095 -9.30 10.34 1.47
N SER A 1096 -8.09 10.17 1.99
CA SER A 1096 -6.83 10.33 1.27
C SER A 1096 -6.55 9.19 0.29
N ASP A 1097 -6.82 7.94 0.67
CA ASP A 1097 -6.57 6.75 -0.17
C ASP A 1097 -7.59 6.60 -1.29
N ALA A 1098 -8.82 7.03 -1.06
CA ALA A 1098 -9.88 7.00 -2.06
C ALA A 1098 -9.56 7.92 -3.24
N THR A 1099 -9.86 7.47 -4.45
CA THR A 1099 -9.79 8.29 -5.67
C THR A 1099 -11.18 8.65 -6.19
N ILE A 1100 -12.21 7.89 -5.78
CA ILE A 1100 -13.61 8.05 -6.17
C ILE A 1100 -14.48 7.92 -4.91
N MET A 1101 -15.46 8.82 -4.76
CA MET A 1101 -16.43 8.80 -3.65
C MET A 1101 -17.86 8.85 -4.21
N ILE A 1102 -18.56 7.72 -4.17
CA ILE A 1102 -19.85 7.55 -4.85
C ILE A 1102 -21.00 7.82 -3.87
N PRO A 1103 -21.94 8.76 -4.17
CA PRO A 1103 -23.11 8.99 -3.34
C PRO A 1103 -24.11 7.83 -3.44
N VAL A 1104 -24.69 7.44 -2.30
CA VAL A 1104 -25.69 6.36 -2.15
C VAL A 1104 -26.98 6.92 -1.56
N SER A 1105 -28.14 6.54 -2.12
CA SER A 1105 -29.45 6.98 -1.65
C SER A 1105 -29.98 6.10 -0.51
N GLY A 1106 -30.88 6.62 0.32
CA GLY A 1106 -31.56 5.82 1.37
C GLY A 1106 -32.20 4.53 0.83
N PRO A 1107 -33.00 4.59 -0.26
CA PRO A 1107 -33.58 3.40 -0.89
C PRO A 1107 -32.55 2.35 -1.35
N ASP A 1108 -31.35 2.76 -1.77
CA ASP A 1108 -30.27 1.82 -2.13
C ASP A 1108 -29.66 1.14 -0.90
N LEU A 1109 -29.56 1.85 0.23
CA LEU A 1109 -29.13 1.28 1.50
C LEU A 1109 -30.15 0.25 1.99
N ASP A 1110 -31.44 0.60 1.98
CA ASP A 1110 -32.54 -0.28 2.36
C ASP A 1110 -32.56 -1.54 1.48
N LEU A 1111 -32.42 -1.38 0.16
CA LEU A 1111 -32.40 -2.50 -0.77
C LEU A 1111 -31.19 -3.42 -0.55
N THR A 1112 -30.01 -2.87 -0.24
CA THR A 1112 -28.83 -3.66 0.09
C THR A 1112 -29.09 -4.52 1.32
N HIS A 1113 -29.73 -3.96 2.36
CA HIS A 1113 -30.11 -4.70 3.55
C HIS A 1113 -31.18 -5.76 3.27
N ASP A 1114 -32.29 -5.38 2.65
CA ASP A 1114 -33.44 -6.24 2.38
C ASP A 1114 -33.06 -7.42 1.48
N ALA A 1115 -32.32 -7.17 0.39
CA ALA A 1115 -31.86 -8.21 -0.51
C ALA A 1115 -30.88 -9.16 0.19
N PHE A 1116 -29.97 -8.64 1.02
CA PHE A 1116 -29.07 -9.49 1.80
C PHE A 1116 -29.85 -10.41 2.75
N MET A 1117 -30.81 -9.87 3.50
CA MET A 1117 -31.60 -10.64 4.46
C MET A 1117 -32.49 -11.71 3.79
N ALA A 1118 -32.96 -11.45 2.57
CA ALA A 1118 -33.75 -12.41 1.81
C ALA A 1118 -32.91 -13.51 1.14
N CYS A 1119 -31.68 -13.19 0.70
CA CYS A 1119 -30.88 -14.08 -0.12
C CYS A 1119 -29.79 -14.85 0.66
N PHE A 1120 -29.15 -14.23 1.65
CA PHE A 1120 -28.02 -14.79 2.39
C PHE A 1120 -28.48 -15.51 3.66
N THR A 1121 -29.30 -16.55 3.49
CA THR A 1121 -29.93 -17.31 4.58
C THR A 1121 -28.94 -18.01 5.51
N THR A 1122 -27.75 -18.34 5.02
CA THR A 1122 -26.65 -18.91 5.82
C THR A 1122 -25.98 -17.88 6.74
N GLN A 1123 -26.12 -16.58 6.42
CA GLN A 1123 -25.45 -15.48 7.12
C GLN A 1123 -26.40 -14.46 7.77
N LYS A 1124 -27.70 -14.50 7.48
CA LYS A 1124 -28.68 -13.57 8.08
C LYS A 1124 -28.70 -13.59 9.62
N ALA A 1125 -28.35 -14.72 10.22
CA ALA A 1125 -28.22 -14.90 11.67
C ALA A 1125 -26.83 -14.54 12.23
N ALA A 1126 -25.96 -13.93 11.43
CA ALA A 1126 -24.55 -13.65 11.77
C ALA A 1126 -23.72 -14.90 12.13
N SER A 1127 -24.09 -16.08 11.58
CA SER A 1127 -23.36 -17.36 11.74
C SER A 1127 -21.85 -17.22 11.57
N PHE A 1128 -21.45 -16.32 10.66
CA PHE A 1128 -20.12 -15.77 10.52
C PHE A 1128 -20.11 -14.37 11.17
N PRO A 1129 -19.43 -14.18 12.31
CA PRO A 1129 -19.57 -12.96 13.11
C PRO A 1129 -18.43 -11.96 12.90
N SER A 1130 -18.74 -10.67 12.99
CA SER A 1130 -17.74 -9.62 13.13
C SER A 1130 -17.31 -9.50 14.58
N PRO A 1131 -16.02 -9.37 14.92
CA PRO A 1131 -15.64 -8.95 16.26
C PRO A 1131 -16.15 -7.54 16.64
N TYR A 1132 -16.57 -6.73 15.66
CA TYR A 1132 -16.93 -5.32 15.84
C TYR A 1132 -18.44 -5.07 15.82
N HIS A 1133 -19.25 -6.00 15.30
CA HIS A 1133 -20.69 -5.82 15.14
C HIS A 1133 -21.47 -7.11 15.38
N ASP A 1134 -22.41 -7.08 16.32
CA ASP A 1134 -23.36 -8.16 16.62
C ASP A 1134 -24.65 -7.93 15.84
N GLY A 1135 -24.74 -8.55 14.66
CA GLY A 1135 -25.86 -8.38 13.74
C GLY A 1135 -25.51 -8.77 12.31
N PRO A 1136 -26.49 -8.72 11.39
CA PRO A 1136 -26.25 -9.04 9.98
C PRO A 1136 -25.28 -8.05 9.36
N PHE A 1137 -24.35 -8.55 8.53
CA PHE A 1137 -23.29 -7.72 7.93
C PHE A 1137 -23.81 -6.60 7.05
N SER A 1138 -24.98 -6.76 6.44
CA SER A 1138 -25.62 -5.70 5.66
C SER A 1138 -25.96 -4.47 6.51
N SER A 1139 -26.35 -4.64 7.77
CA SER A 1139 -26.56 -3.52 8.70
C SER A 1139 -25.26 -2.78 9.00
N TRP A 1140 -24.14 -3.52 9.12
CA TRP A 1140 -22.82 -2.92 9.31
C TRP A 1140 -22.33 -2.20 8.05
N ALA A 1141 -22.50 -2.79 6.87
CA ALA A 1141 -22.24 -2.16 5.58
C ALA A 1141 -22.99 -0.82 5.42
N VAL A 1142 -24.29 -0.81 5.74
CA VAL A 1142 -25.11 0.42 5.73
C VAL A 1142 -24.56 1.44 6.71
N ALA A 1143 -24.23 1.02 7.94
CA ALA A 1143 -23.67 1.91 8.95
C ALA A 1143 -22.33 2.52 8.52
N ILE A 1144 -21.45 1.75 7.87
CA ILE A 1144 -20.19 2.23 7.29
C ILE A 1144 -20.45 3.32 6.26
N GLN A 1145 -21.35 3.07 5.30
CA GLN A 1145 -21.65 4.05 4.24
C GLN A 1145 -22.23 5.35 4.81
N GLN A 1146 -23.08 5.25 5.84
CA GLN A 1146 -23.58 6.41 6.59
C GLN A 1146 -22.47 7.13 7.38
N GLN A 1147 -21.52 6.39 7.96
CA GLN A 1147 -20.35 6.97 8.63
C GLN A 1147 -19.45 7.72 7.64
N GLN A 1148 -19.22 7.17 6.44
CA GLN A 1148 -18.48 7.83 5.37
C GLN A 1148 -19.18 9.12 4.92
N LYS A 1149 -20.52 9.13 4.84
CA LYS A 1149 -21.31 10.35 4.62
C LYS A 1149 -21.07 11.40 5.73
N LYS A 1150 -21.15 11.01 7.00
CA LYS A 1150 -20.93 11.91 8.14
C LYS A 1150 -19.50 12.48 8.16
N LEU A 1151 -18.52 11.65 7.80
CA LEU A 1151 -17.13 12.07 7.62
C LEU A 1151 -17.04 13.16 6.54
N LEU A 1152 -17.62 12.94 5.35
CA LEU A 1152 -17.61 13.94 4.29
C LEU A 1152 -18.38 15.22 4.65
N GLN A 1153 -19.48 15.14 5.40
CA GLN A 1153 -20.19 16.32 5.92
C GLN A 1153 -19.29 17.19 6.80
N THR A 1154 -18.42 16.56 7.59
CA THR A 1154 -17.43 17.27 8.40
C THR A 1154 -16.36 17.89 7.50
N LEU A 1155 -15.78 17.12 6.57
CA LEU A 1155 -14.66 17.55 5.74
C LEU A 1155 -15.02 18.64 4.71
N LEU A 1156 -16.18 18.52 4.05
CA LEU A 1156 -16.64 19.43 2.99
C LEU A 1156 -17.54 20.56 3.51
N GLY A 1157 -18.15 20.37 4.69
CA GLY A 1157 -19.14 21.28 5.27
C GLY A 1157 -20.56 21.02 4.78
N ALA A 1158 -21.56 21.37 5.60
CA ALA A 1158 -22.97 21.14 5.30
C ALA A 1158 -23.47 21.91 4.06
N GLU A 1159 -22.94 23.12 3.83
CA GLU A 1159 -23.32 23.97 2.69
C GLU A 1159 -23.01 23.29 1.35
N PHE A 1160 -21.87 22.60 1.22
CA PHE A 1160 -21.49 21.86 0.02
C PHE A 1160 -22.60 20.90 -0.44
N PHE A 1161 -23.21 20.18 0.52
CA PHE A 1161 -24.30 19.24 0.22
C PHE A 1161 -25.61 19.95 -0.05
N ALA A 1162 -25.94 21.01 0.70
CA ALA A 1162 -27.19 21.74 0.53
C ALA A 1162 -27.29 22.44 -0.84
N THR A 1163 -26.17 22.98 -1.35
CA THR A 1163 -26.13 23.78 -2.58
C THR A 1163 -25.57 23.02 -3.79
N HIS A 1164 -25.29 21.72 -3.67
CA HIS A 1164 -24.69 20.94 -4.76
C HIS A 1164 -25.59 20.92 -5.99
N LYS A 1165 -25.04 20.97 -7.22
CA LYS A 1165 -25.85 20.97 -8.45
C LYS A 1165 -26.53 19.61 -8.71
N ASN A 1166 -25.81 18.51 -8.45
CA ASN A 1166 -26.32 17.15 -8.62
C ASN A 1166 -27.22 16.72 -7.45
N GLU A 1167 -28.44 16.27 -7.73
CA GLU A 1167 -29.43 15.88 -6.71
C GLU A 1167 -29.01 14.66 -5.90
N ARG A 1168 -28.26 13.72 -6.49
CA ARG A 1168 -27.76 12.52 -5.80
C ARG A 1168 -26.80 12.87 -4.67
N VAL A 1169 -26.02 13.95 -4.82
CA VAL A 1169 -25.18 14.46 -3.72
C VAL A 1169 -26.03 15.09 -2.62
N ARG A 1170 -27.03 15.90 -2.98
CA ARG A 1170 -27.91 16.57 -2.01
C ARG A 1170 -28.70 15.56 -1.16
N ASN A 1171 -29.24 14.53 -1.80
CA ASN A 1171 -30.12 13.54 -1.19
C ASN A 1171 -29.40 12.25 -0.77
N SER A 1172 -28.06 12.23 -0.78
CA SER A 1172 -27.30 11.05 -0.36
C SER A 1172 -27.40 10.82 1.14
N GLU A 1173 -27.66 9.57 1.52
CA GLU A 1173 -27.68 9.09 2.91
C GLU A 1173 -26.42 8.27 3.24
N GLY A 1174 -25.73 7.76 2.22
CA GLY A 1174 -24.46 7.05 2.34
C GLY A 1174 -23.45 7.49 1.29
N TYR A 1175 -22.20 7.10 1.49
CA TYR A 1175 -21.14 7.16 0.48
C TYR A 1175 -20.37 5.84 0.44
N VAL A 1176 -19.79 5.54 -0.72
CA VAL A 1176 -18.83 4.44 -0.90
C VAL A 1176 -17.53 5.01 -1.42
N PHE A 1177 -16.42 4.67 -0.75
CA PHE A 1177 -15.08 5.08 -1.15
C PHE A 1177 -14.40 3.97 -1.97
N VAL A 1178 -13.86 4.33 -3.13
CA VAL A 1178 -13.23 3.40 -4.08
C VAL A 1178 -11.85 3.95 -4.48
N LYS A 1179 -10.88 3.04 -4.65
CA LYS A 1179 -9.56 3.35 -5.20
C LYS A 1179 -9.47 2.83 -6.64
N ALA A 1180 -9.61 3.72 -7.60
CA ALA A 1180 -9.49 3.42 -9.02
C ALA A 1180 -8.08 3.73 -9.55
N MET A 1181 -7.60 2.88 -10.47
CA MET A 1181 -6.32 3.03 -11.17
C MET A 1181 -6.33 2.21 -12.47
N TYR A 1182 -5.48 2.54 -13.43
CA TYR A 1182 -5.31 1.70 -14.61
C TYR A 1182 -4.56 0.39 -14.30
N ALA A 1183 -4.73 -0.62 -15.15
CA ALA A 1183 -4.22 -1.97 -14.94
C ALA A 1183 -2.70 -2.02 -14.75
N ASP A 1184 -1.93 -1.22 -15.50
CA ASP A 1184 -0.48 -1.10 -15.34
C ASP A 1184 -0.08 -0.69 -13.92
N LYS A 1185 -0.71 0.36 -13.38
CA LYS A 1185 -0.49 0.82 -12.01
C LYS A 1185 -0.96 -0.20 -10.99
N PHE A 1186 -2.12 -0.82 -11.20
CA PHE A 1186 -2.62 -1.88 -10.32
C PHE A 1186 -1.65 -3.06 -10.21
N LEU A 1187 -1.14 -3.55 -11.35
CA LEU A 1187 -0.18 -4.66 -11.37
C LEU A 1187 1.13 -4.30 -10.67
N HIS A 1188 1.58 -3.05 -10.80
CA HIS A 1188 2.74 -2.54 -10.08
C HIS A 1188 2.49 -2.45 -8.56
N GLU A 1189 1.34 -1.92 -8.13
CA GLU A 1189 0.99 -1.87 -6.70
C GLU A 1189 0.90 -3.29 -6.08
N VAL A 1190 0.37 -4.28 -6.81
CA VAL A 1190 0.33 -5.67 -6.34
C VAL A 1190 1.72 -6.30 -6.27
N GLU A 1191 2.62 -5.97 -7.20
CA GLU A 1191 4.01 -6.44 -7.19
C GLU A 1191 4.82 -5.83 -6.04
N GLU A 1192 4.68 -4.52 -5.80
CA GLU A 1192 5.24 -3.88 -4.61
C GLU A 1192 4.71 -4.52 -3.33
N LEU A 1193 3.40 -4.76 -3.28
CA LEU A 1193 2.77 -5.39 -2.14
C LEU A 1193 3.29 -6.81 -1.93
N GLN A 1194 3.43 -7.60 -2.99
CA GLN A 1194 3.99 -8.96 -2.91
C GLN A 1194 5.43 -8.93 -2.44
N THR A 1195 6.23 -7.95 -2.89
CA THR A 1195 7.60 -7.76 -2.42
C THR A 1195 7.62 -7.38 -0.94
N LYS A 1196 6.74 -6.45 -0.53
CA LYS A 1196 6.57 -6.02 0.86
C LYS A 1196 6.10 -7.16 1.74
N ILE A 1197 5.13 -7.98 1.31
CA ILE A 1197 4.57 -9.06 2.11
C ILE A 1197 5.49 -10.29 2.08
N GLU A 1198 5.81 -10.84 0.91
CA GLU A 1198 6.43 -12.17 0.77
C GLU A 1198 7.97 -12.17 0.76
N ASN A 1199 8.62 -11.00 0.73
CA ASN A 1199 10.08 -10.87 0.68
C ASN A 1199 10.72 -11.68 -0.46
N LYS A 1200 10.02 -11.82 -1.60
CA LYS A 1200 10.54 -12.45 -2.82
C LYS A 1200 11.47 -11.47 -3.52
N LYS A 1201 12.74 -11.83 -3.61
CA LYS A 1201 13.73 -11.17 -4.47
C LYS A 1201 14.01 -11.92 -5.77
N ASP A 1202 13.24 -12.97 -6.06
CA ASP A 1202 13.39 -13.81 -7.25
C ASP A 1202 12.09 -13.93 -8.05
#